data_AF-A0A9D9WHA5-F1
#
_entry.id   AF-A0A9D9WHA5-F1
#
_cell.length_a   1.000
_cell.length_b   1.000
_cell.length_c   1.000
_cell.angle_alpha   90.00
_cell.angle_beta   90.00
_cell.angle_gamma   90.00
#
_symmetry.space_group_name_H-M   'P 1'
#
loop_
_entity.id
_entity.type
_entity.pdbx_description
1 polymer ?
#
loop_
_entity_poly.entity_id
_entity_poly.type
_entity_poly.pdbx_seq_one_letter_code
_entity_poly.pdbx_strand_id
1 'polypeptide(L)'
;MRYGTTIVDDIGNEHPRRNIRLAEMGALEERLLSEPKEDAAQIKDKLKSLARADHEYEKRLADVRAEEKAFLAKAPERKTAFEKSLTDSDEKVRKWSLEAMESAARVEFYEKHVELSYDFEGLAKKHKMIAEQLPEIAGKRRQTLAELSEVTAELERAKKEDQSKVMAEFQQYREERLKQRNDEKAHLKKLHREGQISAKAFANEKRQKDLAASEDIRSKKQLLPLEVLTDRVRYLKHRLRQDEKQALTVLNSDIADLRRKTPIEISKRFPWVSYLTIPIPGLGQLMLGQTVKSIFFFIGTLYSYLIAIPYALGRGNYRGQGLFGLISLARDASRLDRSVIFMIEGVIAIILLMIAFLIFYQSFRDVHNNEKRMIKGIRINNWFETKTAASRSGFPYFASAPSALVTLFIVLLPIAVTVLISFTNYDPSHQSKFDWIGLVNYKQIFLGQGIAGGPFWLITGWTLIWTLLATSLAIFIGFVLALLVNQDRVYGKRFFRTIYLLPWAVPAFITIMFFSIMFSPDGPLTELLNQLTGQIINVKESPWGTRIVLIMLQGWLGSSYVFLLCTGILQSIPGDLYEAAKIDGATGFQQTRHITIPILLFQTAPLMIGQYTFNFNNFSIIYLFNGGGPFEPSKYGNLAGSSDLLISYIYKLTVQKQFQGIGAAITMVVSLVLIFFTWIGFSRSKSFKEEKL
;
A
#
# COMPACT_ATOMS: atom_id res chain seq x y z
N MET A 1 34.61 16.77 -0.30
CA MET A 1 35.10 15.74 0.65
C MET A 1 36.60 15.63 0.48
N ARG A 2 37.31 15.41 1.58
CA ARG A 2 38.76 15.14 1.58
C ARG A 2 39.00 13.69 1.13
N TYR A 3 40.16 13.42 0.56
CA TYR A 3 40.58 12.03 0.36
C TYR A 3 41.09 11.52 1.71
N GLY A 4 40.49 10.46 2.25
CA GLY A 4 41.08 9.72 3.36
C GLY A 4 42.17 8.78 2.86
N THR A 5 43.05 8.33 3.74
CA THR A 5 44.05 7.27 3.44
C THR A 5 43.40 5.90 3.23
N THR A 6 42.20 5.68 3.79
CA THR A 6 41.38 4.47 3.64
C THR A 6 40.07 4.72 2.89
N ILE A 7 39.43 3.64 2.45
CA ILE A 7 38.09 3.59 1.85
C ILE A 7 37.26 2.52 2.54
N VAL A 8 35.93 2.64 2.46
CA VAL A 8 34.99 1.74 3.14
C VAL A 8 34.18 0.97 2.10
N ASP A 9 34.00 -0.33 2.32
CA ASP A 9 33.12 -1.17 1.51
C ASP A 9 31.63 -1.06 1.95
N ASP A 10 30.71 -1.76 1.30
CA ASP A 10 29.26 -1.61 1.61
C ASP A 10 28.87 -2.25 2.96
N ILE A 11 29.72 -3.12 3.52
CA ILE A 11 29.50 -3.77 4.81
C ILE A 11 30.25 -3.08 5.97
N GLY A 12 31.02 -2.03 5.67
CA GLY A 12 31.67 -1.19 6.66
C GLY A 12 33.12 -1.55 6.97
N ASN A 13 33.76 -2.44 6.21
CA ASN A 13 35.18 -2.71 6.41
C ASN A 13 36.02 -1.60 5.78
N GLU A 14 37.10 -1.24 6.47
CA GLU A 14 38.08 -0.29 5.96
C GLU A 14 39.17 -1.01 5.16
N HIS A 15 39.54 -0.40 4.03
CA HIS A 15 40.54 -0.90 3.10
C HIS A 15 41.57 0.21 2.82
N PRO A 16 42.88 -0.09 2.77
CA PRO A 16 43.88 0.89 2.34
C PRO A 16 43.70 1.23 0.86
N ARG A 17 44.01 2.46 0.44
CA ARG A 17 43.92 2.81 -0.98
C ARG A 17 44.99 2.09 -1.82
N ARG A 18 44.59 1.49 -2.94
CA ARG A 18 45.49 0.97 -4.00
C ARG A 18 45.90 2.04 -5.00
N ASN A 19 45.05 3.05 -5.23
CA ASN A 19 45.45 4.24 -5.97
C ASN A 19 46.41 5.08 -5.12
N ILE A 20 47.70 4.86 -5.35
CA ILE A 20 48.80 5.50 -4.64
C ILE A 20 48.70 7.02 -4.71
N ARG A 21 48.33 7.58 -5.88
CA ARG A 21 48.14 9.04 -6.02
C ARG A 21 47.08 9.57 -5.06
N LEU A 22 45.93 8.91 -4.96
CA LEU A 22 44.86 9.31 -4.04
C LEU A 22 45.24 9.06 -2.57
N ALA A 23 46.04 8.03 -2.29
CA ALA A 23 46.58 7.74 -0.97
C ALA A 23 47.54 8.85 -0.50
N GLU A 24 48.48 9.26 -1.35
CA GLU A 24 49.42 10.37 -1.10
C GLU A 24 48.68 11.70 -0.91
N MET A 25 47.71 11.99 -1.77
CA MET A 25 46.85 13.16 -1.62
C MET A 25 46.11 13.15 -0.27
N GLY A 26 45.61 11.99 0.16
CA GLY A 26 44.92 11.85 1.44
C GLY A 26 45.84 12.05 2.64
N ALA A 27 47.03 11.45 2.61
CA ALA A 27 48.04 11.61 3.66
C ALA A 27 48.51 13.08 3.79
N LEU A 28 48.69 13.79 2.67
CA LEU A 28 49.01 15.22 2.67
C LEU A 28 47.85 16.07 3.20
N GLU A 29 46.60 15.73 2.88
CA GLU A 29 45.40 16.40 3.42
C GLU A 29 45.22 16.17 4.93
N GLU A 30 45.57 14.99 5.44
CA GLU A 30 45.59 14.68 6.89
C GLU A 30 46.71 15.43 7.62
N ARG A 31 47.92 15.50 7.04
CA ARG A 31 49.03 16.32 7.57
C ARG A 31 48.70 17.80 7.64
N LEU A 32 48.03 18.34 6.61
CA LEU A 32 47.58 19.74 6.58
C LEU A 32 46.66 20.11 7.76
N LEU A 33 46.03 19.14 8.43
CA LEU A 33 45.14 19.38 9.58
C LEU A 33 45.84 19.36 10.91
N SER A 34 47.00 18.71 10.99
CA SER A 34 47.75 18.48 12.23
C SER A 34 48.97 19.41 12.36
N GLU A 35 49.47 19.98 11.27
CA GLU A 35 50.70 20.79 11.26
C GLU A 35 50.48 22.32 11.35
N PRO A 36 51.49 23.10 11.81
CA PRO A 36 51.46 24.57 11.89
C PRO A 36 51.31 25.26 10.52
N LYS A 37 50.87 26.53 10.53
CA LYS A 37 50.57 27.31 9.30
C LYS A 37 51.77 27.54 8.37
N GLU A 38 53.00 27.43 8.86
CA GLU A 38 54.24 27.66 8.08
C GLU A 38 54.51 26.52 7.08
N ASP A 39 54.23 25.27 7.45
CA ASP A 39 54.40 24.09 6.57
C ASP A 39 53.21 23.87 5.62
N ALA A 40 52.07 24.51 5.91
CA ALA A 40 50.85 24.41 5.11
C ALA A 40 51.03 24.94 3.66
N ALA A 41 51.95 25.87 3.42
CA ALA A 41 52.27 26.36 2.09
C ALA A 41 52.99 25.30 1.25
N GLN A 42 53.97 24.61 1.84
CA GLN A 42 54.72 23.53 1.18
C GLN A 42 53.83 22.32 0.89
N ILE A 43 52.94 21.96 1.82
CA ILE A 43 51.99 20.86 1.64
C ILE A 43 51.00 21.17 0.51
N LYS A 44 50.51 22.42 0.41
CA LYS A 44 49.63 22.86 -0.68
C LYS A 44 50.34 22.83 -2.04
N ASP A 45 51.62 23.13 -2.08
CA ASP A 45 52.42 23.07 -3.31
C ASP A 45 52.63 21.61 -3.76
N LYS A 46 52.96 20.70 -2.82
CA LYS A 46 53.00 19.25 -3.08
C LYS A 46 51.65 18.69 -3.53
N LEU A 47 50.54 19.16 -2.98
CA LEU A 47 49.20 18.77 -3.44
C LEU A 47 48.91 19.22 -4.88
N LYS A 48 49.47 20.35 -5.32
CA LYS A 48 49.37 20.83 -6.71
C LYS A 48 50.28 20.02 -7.65
N SER A 49 51.44 19.58 -7.18
CA SER A 49 52.37 18.76 -7.99
C SER A 49 51.84 17.34 -8.25
N LEU A 50 50.92 16.82 -7.43
CA LEU A 50 50.20 15.55 -7.66
C LEU A 50 49.09 15.65 -8.74
N ALA A 51 49.29 16.52 -9.74
CA ALA A 51 48.39 16.69 -10.87
C ALA A 51 48.21 15.37 -11.63
N ARG A 52 46.97 15.10 -12.06
CA ARG A 52 46.56 13.80 -12.59
C ARG A 52 47.34 13.33 -13.82
N ALA A 53 47.81 14.26 -14.67
CA ALA A 53 48.43 13.92 -15.95
C ALA A 53 49.83 13.30 -15.83
N ASP A 54 50.57 13.64 -14.77
CA ASP A 54 52.02 13.38 -14.71
C ASP A 54 52.41 12.24 -13.76
N HIS A 55 51.48 11.75 -12.94
CA HIS A 55 51.73 10.75 -11.90
C HIS A 55 51.93 9.33 -12.48
N GLU A 56 52.95 8.62 -12.00
CA GLU A 56 53.33 7.27 -12.47
C GLU A 56 52.17 6.26 -12.41
N TYR A 57 51.44 6.22 -11.29
CA TYR A 57 50.24 5.40 -11.16
C TYR A 57 49.21 5.62 -12.28
N GLU A 58 48.91 6.87 -12.68
CA GLU A 58 47.89 7.13 -13.69
C GLU A 58 48.38 6.72 -15.09
N LYS A 59 49.69 6.83 -15.37
CA LYS A 59 50.32 6.29 -16.60
C LYS A 59 50.22 4.77 -16.65
N ARG A 60 50.65 4.09 -15.58
CA ARG A 60 50.54 2.62 -15.47
C ARG A 60 49.11 2.12 -15.59
N LEU A 61 48.16 2.83 -14.97
CA LEU A 61 46.74 2.52 -15.11
C LEU A 61 46.25 2.69 -16.55
N ALA A 62 46.66 3.76 -17.24
CA ALA A 62 46.30 3.99 -18.63
C ALA A 62 46.85 2.90 -19.55
N ASP A 63 48.10 2.48 -19.36
CA ASP A 63 48.76 1.41 -20.12
C ASP A 63 48.01 0.08 -19.96
N VAL A 64 47.73 -0.32 -18.71
CA VAL A 64 46.95 -1.55 -18.42
C VAL A 64 45.53 -1.47 -18.99
N ARG A 65 44.89 -0.29 -19.00
CA ARG A 65 43.57 -0.11 -19.64
C ARG A 65 43.64 -0.20 -21.16
N ALA A 66 44.75 0.20 -21.78
CA ALA A 66 44.97 0.00 -23.21
C ALA A 66 45.19 -1.48 -23.54
N GLU A 67 45.96 -2.20 -22.71
CA GLU A 67 46.11 -3.66 -22.78
C GLU A 67 44.77 -4.39 -22.60
N GLU A 68 43.96 -3.98 -21.63
CA GLU A 68 42.61 -4.52 -21.39
C GLU A 68 41.74 -4.35 -22.63
N LYS A 69 41.75 -3.16 -23.25
CA LYS A 69 41.00 -2.88 -24.48
C LYS A 69 41.46 -3.80 -25.63
N ALA A 70 42.77 -3.98 -25.81
CA ALA A 70 43.31 -4.88 -26.83
C ALA A 70 42.97 -6.36 -26.54
N PHE A 71 43.02 -6.78 -25.28
CA PHE A 71 42.63 -8.12 -24.83
C PHE A 71 41.14 -8.41 -25.08
N LEU A 72 40.27 -7.44 -24.77
CA LEU A 72 38.82 -7.54 -24.99
C LEU A 72 38.45 -7.49 -26.47
N ALA A 73 39.20 -6.75 -27.31
CA ALA A 73 38.99 -6.72 -28.76
C ALA A 73 39.18 -8.10 -29.42
N LYS A 74 40.03 -8.96 -28.84
CA LYS A 74 40.23 -10.36 -29.28
C LYS A 74 39.17 -11.35 -28.76
N ALA A 75 38.21 -10.91 -27.93
CA ALA A 75 37.18 -11.79 -27.38
C ALA A 75 36.28 -12.46 -28.44
N PRO A 76 35.85 -11.78 -29.52
CA PRO A 76 35.06 -12.42 -30.57
C PRO A 76 35.81 -13.58 -31.24
N GLU A 77 37.10 -13.40 -31.53
CA GLU A 77 37.94 -14.44 -32.14
C GLU A 77 38.07 -15.67 -31.24
N ARG A 78 38.36 -15.48 -29.94
CA ARG A 78 38.41 -16.56 -28.95
C ARG A 78 37.08 -17.30 -28.85
N LYS A 79 35.97 -16.57 -28.81
CA LYS A 79 34.62 -17.15 -28.76
C LYS A 79 34.34 -18.00 -29.98
N THR A 80 34.60 -17.48 -31.18
CA THR A 80 34.40 -18.24 -32.44
C THR A 80 35.29 -19.48 -32.50
N ALA A 81 36.54 -19.40 -32.03
CA ALA A 81 37.45 -20.53 -31.99
C ALA A 81 36.94 -21.64 -31.04
N PHE A 82 36.50 -21.28 -29.84
CA PHE A 82 35.94 -22.22 -28.88
C PHE A 82 34.57 -22.74 -29.29
N GLU A 83 33.75 -21.93 -29.95
CA GLU A 83 32.43 -22.32 -30.43
C GLU A 83 32.51 -23.50 -31.41
N LYS A 84 33.57 -23.59 -32.23
CA LYS A 84 33.83 -24.74 -33.10
C LYS A 84 34.09 -26.05 -32.35
N SER A 85 34.51 -25.97 -31.08
CA SER A 85 34.76 -27.14 -30.22
C SER A 85 33.52 -27.59 -29.45
N LEU A 86 32.44 -26.82 -29.45
CA LEU A 86 31.20 -27.15 -28.74
C LEU A 86 30.34 -28.12 -29.55
N THR A 87 29.97 -29.24 -28.92
CA THR A 87 29.08 -30.26 -29.51
C THR A 87 27.63 -30.16 -29.04
N ASP A 88 27.35 -29.27 -28.07
CA ASP A 88 26.02 -29.09 -27.48
C ASP A 88 25.01 -28.52 -28.49
N SER A 89 23.80 -29.09 -28.51
CA SER A 89 22.69 -28.59 -29.35
C SER A 89 21.87 -27.48 -28.69
N ASP A 90 21.89 -27.37 -27.35
CA ASP A 90 21.14 -26.35 -26.61
C ASP A 90 21.85 -24.99 -26.60
N GLU A 91 21.16 -23.96 -27.08
CA GLU A 91 21.69 -22.60 -27.21
C GLU A 91 22.16 -22.01 -25.87
N LYS A 92 21.45 -22.29 -24.77
CA LYS A 92 21.80 -21.74 -23.45
C LYS A 92 23.05 -22.39 -22.89
N VAL A 93 23.18 -23.71 -23.02
CA VAL A 93 24.39 -24.45 -22.63
C VAL A 93 25.60 -23.94 -23.40
N ARG A 94 25.48 -23.74 -24.72
CA ARG A 94 26.53 -23.14 -25.54
C ARG A 94 26.91 -21.75 -25.05
N LYS A 95 25.92 -20.89 -24.82
CA LYS A 95 26.11 -19.52 -24.34
C LYS A 95 26.85 -19.48 -23.00
N TRP A 96 26.43 -20.27 -22.02
CA TRP A 96 27.10 -20.32 -20.71
C TRP A 96 28.49 -20.92 -20.78
N SER A 97 28.71 -21.91 -21.65
CA SER A 97 30.05 -22.49 -21.85
C SER A 97 31.01 -21.47 -22.49
N LEU A 98 30.55 -20.69 -23.47
CA LEU A 98 31.30 -19.57 -24.05
C LEU A 98 31.59 -18.47 -23.01
N GLU A 99 30.62 -18.15 -22.16
CA GLU A 99 30.76 -17.15 -21.11
C GLU A 99 31.72 -17.60 -20.00
N ALA A 100 31.70 -18.88 -19.63
CA ALA A 100 32.63 -19.47 -18.67
C ALA A 100 34.06 -19.47 -19.20
N MET A 101 34.28 -19.89 -20.46
CA MET A 101 35.59 -19.86 -21.11
C MET A 101 36.16 -18.44 -21.19
N GLU A 102 35.36 -17.48 -21.67
CA GLU A 102 35.80 -16.09 -21.76
C GLU A 102 36.03 -15.48 -20.36
N SER A 103 35.29 -15.93 -19.35
CA SER A 103 35.52 -15.53 -17.97
C SER A 103 36.83 -16.10 -17.42
N ALA A 104 37.18 -17.36 -17.72
CA ALA A 104 38.46 -17.94 -17.35
C ALA A 104 39.65 -17.14 -17.93
N ALA A 105 39.59 -16.81 -19.24
CA ALA A 105 40.60 -15.96 -19.88
C ALA A 105 40.70 -14.56 -19.23
N ARG A 106 39.58 -14.00 -18.76
CA ARG A 106 39.54 -12.71 -18.06
C ARG A 106 40.14 -12.79 -16.66
N VAL A 107 39.99 -13.91 -15.96
CA VAL A 107 40.64 -14.13 -14.66
C VAL A 107 42.16 -14.03 -14.83
N GLU A 108 42.73 -14.75 -15.80
CA GLU A 108 44.17 -14.74 -16.07
C GLU A 108 44.71 -13.34 -16.40
N PHE A 109 43.91 -12.51 -17.07
CA PHE A 109 44.27 -11.13 -17.35
C PHE A 109 44.20 -10.25 -16.09
N TYR A 110 43.06 -10.24 -15.39
CA TYR A 110 42.84 -9.34 -14.26
C TYR A 110 43.64 -9.70 -13.00
N GLU A 111 43.95 -10.98 -12.78
CA GLU A 111 44.80 -11.44 -11.67
C GLU A 111 46.23 -10.88 -11.73
N LYS A 112 46.71 -10.42 -12.89
CA LYS A 112 48.02 -9.78 -13.02
C LYS A 112 48.02 -8.32 -12.51
N HIS A 113 46.85 -7.73 -12.34
CA HIS A 113 46.68 -6.29 -12.09
C HIS A 113 45.86 -5.98 -10.83
N VAL A 114 45.64 -6.97 -9.95
CA VAL A 114 44.82 -6.82 -8.74
C VAL A 114 45.35 -5.74 -7.80
N GLU A 115 46.67 -5.69 -7.63
CA GLU A 115 47.34 -4.73 -6.77
C GLU A 115 47.20 -3.28 -7.27
N LEU A 116 46.98 -3.10 -8.57
CA LEU A 116 46.84 -1.77 -9.18
C LEU A 116 45.49 -1.13 -8.86
N SER A 117 44.41 -1.91 -8.76
CA SER A 117 43.08 -1.35 -8.46
C SER A 117 42.10 -2.39 -7.93
N TYR A 118 41.27 -1.98 -6.97
CA TYR A 118 40.11 -2.77 -6.52
C TYR A 118 39.10 -3.08 -7.64
N ASP A 119 39.07 -2.32 -8.73
CA ASP A 119 38.26 -2.66 -9.90
C ASP A 119 38.73 -3.95 -10.58
N PHE A 120 40.05 -4.12 -10.73
CA PHE A 120 40.60 -5.36 -11.30
C PHE A 120 40.38 -6.55 -10.37
N GLU A 121 40.48 -6.36 -9.04
CA GLU A 121 40.10 -7.39 -8.07
C GLU A 121 38.63 -7.81 -8.19
N GLY A 122 37.74 -6.83 -8.23
CA GLY A 122 36.31 -7.10 -8.38
C GLY A 122 36.00 -7.85 -9.68
N LEU A 123 36.68 -7.50 -10.77
CA LEU A 123 36.53 -8.16 -12.07
C LEU A 123 37.11 -9.57 -12.07
N ALA A 124 38.31 -9.78 -11.52
CA ALA A 124 38.94 -11.09 -11.39
C ALA A 124 38.05 -12.05 -10.59
N LYS A 125 37.64 -11.65 -9.37
CA LYS A 125 36.81 -12.51 -8.52
C LYS A 125 35.42 -12.76 -9.11
N LYS A 126 34.80 -11.75 -9.76
CA LYS A 126 33.53 -11.93 -10.48
C LYS A 126 33.67 -12.97 -11.59
N HIS A 127 34.69 -12.83 -12.44
CA HIS A 127 34.88 -13.75 -13.56
C HIS A 127 35.29 -15.15 -13.10
N LYS A 128 35.99 -15.26 -11.96
CA LYS A 128 36.27 -16.55 -11.31
C LYS A 128 34.98 -17.27 -10.89
N MET A 129 34.07 -16.59 -10.20
CA MET A 129 32.75 -17.17 -9.85
C MET A 129 31.97 -17.62 -11.08
N ILE A 130 31.97 -16.82 -12.16
CA ILE A 130 31.30 -17.17 -13.42
C ILE A 130 31.95 -18.40 -14.06
N ALA A 131 33.28 -18.46 -14.11
CA ALA A 131 34.03 -19.58 -14.69
C ALA A 131 33.85 -20.89 -13.90
N GLU A 132 33.67 -20.82 -12.59
CA GLU A 132 33.46 -21.99 -11.72
C GLU A 132 32.00 -22.48 -11.72
N GLN A 133 31.01 -21.57 -11.60
CA GLN A 133 29.61 -21.95 -11.41
C GLN A 133 28.84 -22.20 -12.72
N LEU A 134 29.10 -21.44 -13.80
CA LEU A 134 28.36 -21.62 -15.07
C LEU A 134 28.53 -23.03 -15.69
N PRO A 135 29.71 -23.67 -15.67
CA PRO A 135 29.86 -25.04 -16.15
C PRO A 135 29.00 -26.04 -15.36
N GLU A 136 28.84 -25.86 -14.05
CA GLU A 136 27.98 -26.71 -13.22
C GLU A 136 26.51 -26.55 -13.61
N ILE A 137 26.06 -25.31 -13.83
CA ILE A 137 24.70 -24.99 -14.30
C ILE A 137 24.45 -25.61 -15.68
N ALA A 138 25.42 -25.48 -16.58
CA ALA A 138 25.38 -26.08 -17.91
C ALA A 138 25.30 -27.62 -17.83
N GLY A 139 26.10 -28.25 -16.95
CA GLY A 139 26.08 -29.70 -16.70
C GLY A 139 24.72 -30.20 -16.21
N LYS A 140 24.13 -29.56 -15.20
CA LYS A 140 22.79 -29.90 -14.69
C LYS A 140 21.71 -29.75 -15.77
N ARG A 141 21.81 -28.72 -16.61
CA ARG A 141 20.90 -28.52 -17.75
C ARG A 141 21.05 -29.64 -18.78
N ARG A 142 22.28 -30.04 -19.14
CA ARG A 142 22.54 -31.17 -20.05
C ARG A 142 21.90 -32.46 -19.54
N GLN A 143 22.09 -32.77 -18.26
CA GLN A 143 21.51 -33.96 -17.63
C GLN A 143 19.97 -33.93 -17.70
N THR A 144 19.36 -32.81 -17.33
CA THR A 144 17.89 -32.68 -17.37
C THR A 144 17.34 -32.74 -18.81
N LEU A 145 18.07 -32.22 -19.79
CA LEU A 145 17.71 -32.32 -21.21
C LEU A 145 17.83 -33.76 -21.73
N ALA A 146 18.87 -34.48 -21.34
CA ALA A 146 19.05 -35.89 -21.67
C ALA A 146 17.88 -36.72 -21.09
N GLU A 147 17.60 -36.59 -19.80
CA GLU A 147 16.44 -37.23 -19.15
C GLU A 147 15.12 -36.86 -19.85
N LEU A 148 14.92 -35.58 -20.20
CA LEU A 148 13.71 -35.15 -20.89
C LEU A 148 13.59 -35.80 -22.28
N SER A 149 14.70 -35.91 -23.02
CA SER A 149 14.70 -36.53 -24.35
C SER A 149 14.38 -38.02 -24.29
N GLU A 150 14.93 -38.72 -23.30
CA GLU A 150 14.68 -40.14 -23.05
C GLU A 150 13.22 -40.40 -22.68
N VAL A 151 12.71 -39.71 -21.66
CA VAL A 151 11.31 -39.85 -21.21
C VAL A 151 10.31 -39.42 -22.31
N THR A 152 10.67 -38.44 -23.14
CA THR A 152 9.83 -38.05 -24.29
C THR A 152 9.80 -39.15 -25.35
N ALA A 153 10.94 -39.80 -25.63
CA ALA A 153 10.98 -40.92 -26.56
C ALA A 153 10.20 -42.14 -26.02
N GLU A 154 10.31 -42.43 -24.71
CA GLU A 154 9.51 -43.44 -24.04
C GLU A 154 8.01 -43.16 -24.13
N LEU A 155 7.59 -41.90 -23.90
CA LEU A 155 6.19 -41.49 -24.04
C LEU A 155 5.67 -41.71 -25.47
N GLU A 156 6.46 -41.35 -26.49
CA GLU A 156 6.08 -41.57 -27.89
C GLU A 156 6.05 -43.04 -28.29
N ARG A 157 6.88 -43.89 -27.68
CA ARG A 157 6.80 -45.36 -27.83
C ARG A 157 5.54 -45.90 -27.16
N ALA A 158 5.30 -45.55 -25.90
CA ALA A 158 4.14 -45.99 -25.12
C ALA A 158 2.81 -45.58 -25.75
N LYS A 159 2.74 -44.40 -26.41
CA LYS A 159 1.57 -43.96 -27.18
C LYS A 159 1.23 -44.85 -28.37
N LYS A 160 2.21 -45.56 -28.93
CA LYS A 160 2.05 -46.47 -30.07
C LYS A 160 1.71 -47.89 -29.64
N GLU A 161 1.91 -48.23 -28.37
CA GLU A 161 1.55 -49.52 -27.80
C GLU A 161 0.03 -49.62 -27.55
N ASP A 162 -0.51 -50.83 -27.58
CA ASP A 162 -1.91 -51.06 -27.27
C ASP A 162 -2.20 -50.87 -25.77
N GLN A 163 -2.95 -49.82 -25.45
CA GLN A 163 -3.35 -49.47 -24.09
C GLN A 163 -4.72 -50.04 -23.69
N SER A 164 -5.36 -50.84 -24.55
CA SER A 164 -6.71 -51.38 -24.35
C SER A 164 -6.84 -52.13 -23.02
N LYS A 165 -5.87 -53.00 -22.71
CA LYS A 165 -5.84 -53.80 -21.48
C LYS A 165 -5.72 -52.94 -20.22
N VAL A 166 -4.80 -51.98 -20.21
CA VAL A 166 -4.55 -51.10 -19.06
C VAL A 166 -5.77 -50.19 -18.79
N MET A 167 -6.41 -49.71 -19.87
CA MET A 167 -7.63 -48.92 -19.75
C MET A 167 -8.81 -49.76 -19.29
N ALA A 168 -8.93 -51.01 -19.74
CA ALA A 168 -9.95 -51.94 -19.26
C ALA A 168 -9.79 -52.23 -17.75
N GLU A 169 -8.58 -52.49 -17.28
CA GLU A 169 -8.28 -52.67 -15.85
C GLU A 169 -8.64 -51.42 -15.02
N PHE A 170 -8.38 -50.22 -15.55
CA PHE A 170 -8.79 -48.97 -14.89
C PHE A 170 -10.30 -48.77 -14.85
N GLN A 171 -11.02 -49.07 -15.94
CA GLN A 171 -12.48 -48.97 -15.93
C GLN A 171 -13.10 -49.99 -14.97
N GLN A 172 -12.58 -51.21 -14.93
CA GLN A 172 -13.03 -52.22 -13.97
C GLN A 172 -12.82 -51.74 -12.53
N TYR A 173 -11.63 -51.24 -12.20
CA TYR A 173 -11.35 -50.67 -10.87
C TYR A 173 -12.30 -49.51 -10.52
N ARG A 174 -12.56 -48.63 -11.49
CA ARG A 174 -13.47 -47.49 -11.32
C ARG A 174 -14.90 -47.96 -11.04
N GLU A 175 -15.39 -48.94 -11.78
CA GLU A 175 -16.74 -49.51 -11.59
C GLU A 175 -16.86 -50.19 -10.23
N GLU A 176 -15.88 -51.02 -9.86
CA GLU A 176 -15.82 -51.67 -8.54
C GLU A 176 -15.81 -50.66 -7.40
N ARG A 177 -15.00 -49.60 -7.50
CA ARG A 177 -14.91 -48.57 -6.45
C ARG A 177 -16.18 -47.72 -6.36
N LEU A 178 -16.82 -47.41 -7.49
CA LEU A 178 -18.10 -46.71 -7.51
C LEU A 178 -19.23 -47.57 -6.93
N LYS A 179 -19.21 -48.87 -7.17
CA LYS A 179 -20.13 -49.83 -6.56
C LYS A 179 -19.94 -49.88 -5.05
N GLN A 180 -18.70 -50.06 -4.58
CA GLN A 180 -18.38 -50.05 -3.15
C GLN A 180 -18.83 -48.77 -2.45
N ARG A 181 -18.58 -47.60 -3.06
CA ARG A 181 -19.07 -46.30 -2.56
C ARG A 181 -20.60 -46.27 -2.45
N ASN A 182 -21.32 -46.81 -3.44
CA ASN A 182 -22.78 -46.85 -3.41
C ASN A 182 -23.29 -47.77 -2.30
N ASP A 183 -22.65 -48.91 -2.09
CA ASP A 183 -22.98 -49.87 -1.03
C ASP A 183 -22.71 -49.26 0.37
N GLU A 184 -21.57 -48.60 0.56
CA GLU A 184 -21.25 -47.83 1.78
C GLU A 184 -22.30 -46.75 2.06
N LYS A 185 -22.75 -46.02 1.02
CA LYS A 185 -23.81 -45.00 1.15
C LYS A 185 -25.17 -45.60 1.45
N ALA A 186 -25.48 -46.77 0.90
CA ALA A 186 -26.71 -47.49 1.19
C ALA A 186 -26.73 -47.99 2.65
N HIS A 187 -25.59 -48.47 3.14
CA HIS A 187 -25.40 -48.85 4.54
C HIS A 187 -25.56 -47.64 5.48
N LEU A 188 -24.90 -46.53 5.20
CA LEU A 188 -25.07 -45.28 5.96
C LEU A 188 -26.53 -44.81 5.98
N LYS A 189 -27.26 -44.97 4.86
CA LYS A 189 -28.69 -44.63 4.77
C LYS A 189 -29.54 -45.55 5.66
N LYS A 190 -29.18 -46.82 5.78
CA LYS A 190 -29.83 -47.78 6.67
C LYS A 190 -29.59 -47.41 8.14
N LEU A 191 -28.33 -47.17 8.54
CA LEU A 191 -27.97 -46.73 9.89
C LEU A 191 -28.72 -45.46 10.32
N HIS A 192 -28.89 -44.51 9.39
CA HIS A 192 -29.64 -43.29 9.65
C HIS A 192 -31.16 -43.56 9.83
N ARG A 193 -31.74 -44.43 9.00
CA ARG A 193 -33.16 -44.84 9.13
C ARG A 193 -33.44 -45.59 10.44
N GLU A 194 -32.46 -46.36 10.91
CA GLU A 194 -32.53 -47.10 12.17
C GLU A 194 -32.20 -46.24 13.41
N GLY A 195 -31.92 -44.94 13.22
CA GLY A 195 -31.66 -44.01 14.32
C GLY A 195 -30.27 -44.14 14.96
N GLN A 196 -29.38 -44.97 14.41
CA GLN A 196 -28.05 -45.23 14.96
C GLN A 196 -27.05 -44.08 14.72
N ILE A 197 -27.30 -43.23 13.72
CA ILE A 197 -26.48 -42.04 13.42
C ILE A 197 -27.34 -40.79 13.21
N SER A 198 -26.83 -39.63 13.67
CA SER A 198 -27.49 -38.34 13.49
C SER A 198 -27.52 -37.89 12.02
N ALA A 199 -28.48 -37.04 11.65
CA ALA A 199 -28.57 -36.49 10.29
C ALA A 199 -27.29 -35.74 9.86
N LYS A 200 -26.63 -35.06 10.81
CA LYS A 200 -25.36 -34.36 10.57
C LYS A 200 -24.20 -35.36 10.33
N ALA A 201 -24.12 -36.42 11.13
CA ALA A 201 -23.13 -37.48 10.94
C ALA A 201 -23.33 -38.17 9.59
N PHE A 202 -24.57 -38.53 9.23
CA PHE A 202 -24.90 -39.11 7.93
C PHE A 202 -24.46 -38.22 6.75
N ALA A 203 -24.76 -36.91 6.80
CA ALA A 203 -24.37 -35.98 5.74
C ALA A 203 -22.85 -35.85 5.58
N ASN A 204 -22.11 -35.79 6.71
CA ASN A 204 -20.65 -35.70 6.70
C ASN A 204 -20.00 -36.99 6.19
N GLU A 205 -20.40 -38.15 6.72
CA GLU A 205 -19.86 -39.46 6.32
C GLU A 205 -20.12 -39.75 4.85
N LYS A 206 -21.33 -39.48 4.37
CA LYS A 206 -21.68 -39.60 2.95
C LYS A 206 -20.74 -38.78 2.06
N ARG A 207 -20.44 -37.54 2.45
CA ARG A 207 -19.53 -36.65 1.73
C ARG A 207 -18.09 -37.17 1.78
N GLN A 208 -17.64 -37.70 2.92
CA GLN A 208 -16.32 -38.32 3.04
C GLN A 208 -16.19 -39.54 2.11
N LYS A 209 -17.21 -40.40 2.01
CA LYS A 209 -17.17 -41.54 1.08
C LYS A 209 -17.13 -41.11 -0.39
N ASP A 210 -17.86 -40.04 -0.74
CA ASP A 210 -17.81 -39.46 -2.09
C ASP A 210 -16.43 -38.87 -2.42
N LEU A 211 -15.78 -38.22 -1.45
CA LEU A 211 -14.41 -37.71 -1.59
C LEU A 211 -13.38 -38.84 -1.70
N ALA A 212 -13.41 -39.81 -0.79
CA ALA A 212 -12.47 -40.92 -0.77
C ALA A 212 -12.50 -41.71 -2.08
N ALA A 213 -13.68 -42.06 -2.60
CA ALA A 213 -13.80 -42.76 -3.88
C ALA A 213 -13.27 -41.92 -5.06
N SER A 214 -13.49 -40.60 -5.04
CA SER A 214 -12.96 -39.69 -6.06
C SER A 214 -11.44 -39.60 -6.03
N GLU A 215 -10.84 -39.55 -4.84
CA GLU A 215 -9.39 -39.54 -4.63
C GLU A 215 -8.74 -40.86 -5.05
N ASP A 216 -9.33 -42.00 -4.67
CA ASP A 216 -8.87 -43.34 -5.06
C ASP A 216 -8.83 -43.51 -6.59
N ILE A 217 -9.93 -43.16 -7.26
CA ILE A 217 -10.04 -43.23 -8.73
C ILE A 217 -9.02 -42.30 -9.39
N ARG A 218 -8.84 -41.08 -8.86
CA ARG A 218 -7.86 -40.12 -9.38
C ARG A 218 -6.43 -40.63 -9.20
N SER A 219 -6.10 -41.16 -8.04
CA SER A 219 -4.79 -41.74 -7.74
C SER A 219 -4.48 -42.90 -8.69
N LYS A 220 -5.45 -43.82 -8.89
CA LYS A 220 -5.29 -44.93 -9.84
C LYS A 220 -5.11 -44.45 -11.28
N LYS A 221 -5.84 -43.40 -11.69
CA LYS A 221 -5.69 -42.78 -13.01
C LYS A 221 -4.28 -42.19 -13.20
N GLN A 222 -3.73 -41.53 -12.18
CA GLN A 222 -2.39 -40.93 -12.24
C GLN A 222 -1.27 -41.98 -12.34
N LEU A 223 -1.53 -43.22 -11.88
CA LEU A 223 -0.59 -44.33 -12.01
C LEU A 223 -0.61 -45.00 -13.39
N LEU A 224 -1.48 -44.56 -14.31
CA LEU A 224 -1.50 -45.09 -15.67
C LEU A 224 -0.17 -44.77 -16.38
N PRO A 225 0.45 -45.72 -17.10
CA PRO A 225 1.77 -45.54 -17.72
C PRO A 225 1.90 -44.26 -18.55
N LEU A 226 0.89 -43.96 -19.38
CA LEU A 226 0.86 -42.74 -20.20
C LEU A 226 0.75 -41.46 -19.36
N GLU A 227 -0.05 -41.47 -18.29
CA GLU A 227 -0.22 -40.30 -17.40
C GLU A 227 1.05 -40.06 -16.60
N VAL A 228 1.68 -41.12 -16.08
CA VAL A 228 2.98 -41.04 -15.37
C VAL A 228 4.05 -40.43 -16.26
N LEU A 229 4.21 -40.93 -17.50
CA LEU A 229 5.20 -40.40 -18.44
C LEU A 229 4.87 -38.95 -18.85
N THR A 230 3.60 -38.62 -19.06
CA THR A 230 3.15 -37.26 -19.39
C THR A 230 3.44 -36.27 -18.26
N ASP A 231 3.13 -36.65 -17.02
CA ASP A 231 3.42 -35.85 -15.84
C ASP A 231 4.93 -35.74 -15.60
N ARG A 232 5.71 -36.79 -15.87
CA ARG A 232 7.17 -36.74 -15.80
C ARG A 232 7.77 -35.77 -16.82
N VAL A 233 7.31 -35.77 -18.07
CA VAL A 233 7.70 -34.77 -19.08
C VAL A 233 7.34 -33.36 -18.61
N ARG A 234 6.13 -33.15 -18.07
CA ARG A 234 5.69 -31.85 -17.56
C ARG A 234 6.59 -31.38 -16.40
N TYR A 235 6.89 -32.28 -15.46
CA TYR A 235 7.79 -32.04 -14.34
C TYR A 235 9.19 -31.65 -14.82
N LEU A 236 9.79 -32.42 -15.73
CA LEU A 236 11.13 -32.14 -16.26
C LEU A 236 11.19 -30.80 -17.00
N LYS A 237 10.16 -30.45 -17.79
CA LYS A 237 10.03 -29.11 -18.43
C LYS A 237 9.89 -27.97 -17.42
N HIS A 238 9.25 -28.21 -16.29
CA HIS A 238 9.13 -27.23 -15.21
C HIS A 238 10.47 -27.09 -14.46
N ARG A 239 11.07 -28.22 -14.05
CA ARG A 239 12.38 -28.31 -13.38
C ARG A 239 13.46 -27.61 -14.19
N LEU A 240 13.53 -27.87 -15.50
CA LEU A 240 14.47 -27.23 -16.43
C LEU A 240 14.42 -25.69 -16.35
N ARG A 241 13.23 -25.10 -16.17
CA ARG A 241 13.04 -23.65 -16.05
C ARG A 241 13.34 -23.12 -14.65
N GLN A 242 12.94 -23.85 -13.61
CA GLN A 242 13.13 -23.42 -12.23
C GLN A 242 14.58 -23.56 -11.77
N ASP A 243 15.20 -24.71 -12.01
CA ASP A 243 16.58 -24.99 -11.57
C ASP A 243 17.54 -23.99 -12.24
N GLU A 244 17.35 -23.71 -13.54
CA GLU A 244 18.07 -22.65 -14.26
C GLU A 244 17.92 -21.29 -13.57
N LYS A 245 16.68 -20.86 -13.33
CA LYS A 245 16.39 -19.56 -12.74
C LYS A 245 16.97 -19.44 -11.34
N GLN A 246 16.86 -20.49 -10.53
CA GLN A 246 17.36 -20.54 -9.17
C GLN A 246 18.88 -20.47 -9.16
N ALA A 247 19.56 -21.29 -9.97
CA ALA A 247 21.02 -21.31 -10.02
C ALA A 247 21.60 -19.98 -10.51
N LEU A 248 21.01 -19.36 -11.56
CA LEU A 248 21.41 -18.02 -11.99
C LEU A 248 21.13 -16.94 -10.94
N THR A 249 20.07 -17.10 -10.13
CA THR A 249 19.78 -16.17 -9.03
C THR A 249 20.84 -16.28 -7.93
N VAL A 250 21.26 -17.51 -7.60
CA VAL A 250 22.37 -17.76 -6.64
C VAL A 250 23.66 -17.13 -7.15
N LEU A 251 24.07 -17.42 -8.39
CA LEU A 251 25.25 -16.83 -9.01
C LEU A 251 25.23 -15.28 -8.96
N ASN A 252 24.10 -14.66 -9.31
CA ASN A 252 23.98 -13.20 -9.23
C ASN A 252 23.98 -12.67 -7.79
N SER A 253 23.50 -13.45 -6.82
CA SER A 253 23.56 -13.13 -5.39
C SER A 253 25.00 -13.18 -4.87
N ASP A 254 25.77 -14.19 -5.26
CA ASP A 254 27.17 -14.33 -4.87
C ASP A 254 28.02 -13.19 -5.47
N ILE A 255 27.79 -12.85 -6.74
CA ILE A 255 28.42 -11.69 -7.39
C ILE A 255 28.03 -10.39 -6.68
N ALA A 256 26.79 -10.26 -6.22
CA ALA A 256 26.35 -9.09 -5.47
C ALA A 256 27.02 -9.00 -4.09
N ASP A 257 27.16 -10.10 -3.37
CA ASP A 257 27.88 -10.15 -2.09
C ASP A 257 29.36 -9.80 -2.25
N LEU A 258 29.99 -10.34 -3.30
CA LEU A 258 31.36 -9.99 -3.68
C LEU A 258 31.53 -8.48 -3.91
N ARG A 259 30.60 -7.88 -4.67
CA ARG A 259 30.63 -6.44 -4.97
C ARG A 259 30.47 -5.58 -3.73
N ARG A 260 29.72 -6.05 -2.72
CA ARG A 260 29.58 -5.36 -1.43
C ARG A 260 30.87 -5.35 -0.62
N LYS A 261 31.66 -6.41 -0.72
CA LYS A 261 32.96 -6.59 -0.04
C LYS A 261 34.14 -5.98 -0.79
N THR A 262 33.96 -5.58 -2.04
CA THR A 262 35.03 -5.03 -2.89
C THR A 262 34.80 -3.55 -3.11
N PRO A 263 35.62 -2.66 -2.52
CA PRO A 263 35.43 -1.23 -2.64
C PRO A 263 35.75 -0.72 -4.06
N ILE A 264 35.46 0.55 -4.32
CA ILE A 264 35.80 1.28 -5.55
C ILE A 264 36.54 2.56 -5.22
N GLU A 265 37.51 2.93 -6.04
CA GLU A 265 38.24 4.17 -5.88
C GLU A 265 37.86 5.15 -6.97
N ILE A 266 37.35 6.32 -6.55
CA ILE A 266 37.07 7.41 -7.47
C ILE A 266 37.82 8.67 -7.08
N SER A 267 38.19 9.44 -8.11
CA SER A 267 38.83 10.75 -7.94
C SER A 267 37.84 11.88 -7.70
N LYS A 268 36.51 11.65 -7.70
CA LYS A 268 35.56 12.74 -7.44
C LYS A 268 35.61 13.17 -5.97
N ARG A 269 35.57 14.48 -5.71
CA ARG A 269 35.51 15.06 -4.35
C ARG A 269 34.11 15.55 -3.95
N PHE A 270 33.26 15.78 -4.94
CA PHE A 270 31.94 16.37 -4.76
C PHE A 270 30.94 15.71 -5.72
N PRO A 271 29.70 15.45 -5.27
CA PRO A 271 28.66 14.81 -6.07
C PRO A 271 28.06 15.78 -7.11
N TRP A 272 28.86 16.19 -8.08
CA TRP A 272 28.44 17.19 -9.08
C TRP A 272 27.47 16.63 -10.12
N VAL A 273 27.46 15.31 -10.37
CA VAL A 273 26.53 14.69 -11.34
C VAL A 273 25.09 14.79 -10.86
N SER A 274 24.87 14.83 -9.54
CA SER A 274 23.55 15.11 -8.98
C SER A 274 22.95 16.41 -9.50
N TYR A 275 23.74 17.46 -9.72
CA TYR A 275 23.23 18.74 -10.21
C TYR A 275 22.85 18.69 -11.70
N LEU A 276 23.51 17.84 -12.49
CA LEU A 276 23.13 17.60 -13.88
C LEU A 276 21.78 16.90 -14.02
N THR A 277 21.31 16.19 -12.99
CA THR A 277 20.00 15.54 -13.02
C THR A 277 18.85 16.49 -12.70
N ILE A 278 19.13 17.73 -12.26
CA ILE A 278 18.11 18.73 -11.94
C ILE A 278 17.25 19.07 -13.16
N PRO A 279 17.80 19.45 -14.33
CA PRO A 279 16.97 19.74 -15.50
C PRO A 279 16.36 18.47 -16.11
N ILE A 280 17.06 17.33 -16.01
CA ILE A 280 16.65 16.09 -16.66
C ILE A 280 16.79 14.92 -15.68
N PRO A 281 15.73 14.60 -14.91
CA PRO A 281 15.68 13.37 -14.13
C PRO A 281 16.04 12.15 -14.98
N GLY A 282 16.97 11.33 -14.49
CA GLY A 282 17.46 10.14 -15.20
C GLY A 282 18.83 10.31 -15.83
N LEU A 283 19.23 11.54 -16.19
CA LEU A 283 20.55 11.79 -16.78
C LEU A 283 21.68 11.43 -15.82
N GLY A 284 21.55 11.79 -14.54
CA GLY A 284 22.55 11.46 -13.53
C GLY A 284 22.68 9.96 -13.28
N GLN A 285 21.56 9.22 -13.24
CA GLN A 285 21.57 7.76 -13.11
C GLN A 285 22.22 7.10 -14.32
N LEU A 286 22.00 7.62 -15.52
CA LEU A 286 22.65 7.13 -16.74
C LEU A 286 24.17 7.33 -16.67
N MET A 287 24.64 8.51 -16.26
CA MET A 287 26.07 8.81 -16.08
C MET A 287 26.73 7.95 -15.00
N LEU A 288 25.98 7.50 -14.00
CA LEU A 288 26.43 6.55 -12.98
C LEU A 288 26.34 5.08 -13.43
N GLY A 289 25.88 4.80 -14.65
CA GLY A 289 25.76 3.44 -15.19
C GLY A 289 24.50 2.67 -14.75
N GLN A 290 23.52 3.33 -14.13
CA GLN A 290 22.25 2.72 -13.70
C GLN A 290 21.15 2.87 -14.77
N THR A 291 21.32 2.20 -15.91
CA THR A 291 20.45 2.34 -17.10
C THR A 291 18.97 2.07 -16.84
N VAL A 292 18.64 1.04 -16.06
CA VAL A 292 17.22 0.72 -15.78
C VAL A 292 16.57 1.81 -14.93
N LYS A 293 17.27 2.31 -13.90
CA LYS A 293 16.76 3.43 -13.09
C LYS A 293 16.63 4.71 -13.91
N SER A 294 17.59 4.99 -14.81
CA SER A 294 17.50 6.18 -15.66
C SER A 294 16.27 6.16 -16.55
N ILE A 295 15.89 4.99 -17.10
CA ILE A 295 14.66 4.87 -17.91
C ILE A 295 13.42 5.28 -17.10
N PHE A 296 13.27 4.79 -15.86
CA PHE A 296 12.14 5.17 -15.01
C PHE A 296 12.09 6.68 -14.73
N PHE A 297 13.23 7.31 -14.44
CA PHE A 297 13.28 8.76 -14.24
C PHE A 297 13.07 9.55 -15.54
N PHE A 298 13.53 9.05 -16.69
CA PHE A 298 13.25 9.68 -17.99
C PHE A 298 11.76 9.64 -18.35
N ILE A 299 11.04 8.59 -17.99
CA ILE A 299 9.57 8.58 -18.09
C ILE A 299 8.97 9.70 -17.23
N GLY A 300 9.51 9.90 -16.02
CA GLY A 300 9.14 11.02 -15.15
C GLY A 300 9.46 12.41 -15.75
N THR A 301 10.58 12.54 -16.46
CA THR A 301 10.95 13.73 -17.23
C THR A 301 9.93 13.98 -18.35
N LEU A 302 9.57 12.93 -19.11
CA LEU A 302 8.57 13.02 -20.16
C LEU A 302 7.21 13.47 -19.61
N TYR A 303 6.76 12.86 -18.51
CA TYR A 303 5.57 13.29 -17.78
C TYR A 303 5.64 14.78 -17.39
N SER A 304 6.77 15.22 -16.84
CA SER A 304 6.91 16.59 -16.35
C SER A 304 6.86 17.62 -17.48
N TYR A 305 7.57 17.37 -18.58
CA TYR A 305 7.66 18.31 -19.71
C TYR A 305 6.53 18.21 -20.72
N LEU A 306 5.89 17.05 -20.89
CA LEU A 306 4.79 16.89 -21.83
C LEU A 306 3.41 17.03 -21.20
N ILE A 307 3.29 16.81 -19.89
CA ILE A 307 2.00 16.80 -19.19
C ILE A 307 1.97 17.89 -18.12
N ALA A 308 2.77 17.77 -17.06
CA ALA A 308 2.62 18.62 -15.88
C ALA A 308 2.86 20.12 -16.15
N ILE A 309 3.99 20.47 -16.79
CA ILE A 309 4.34 21.85 -17.09
C ILE A 309 3.40 22.45 -18.16
N PRO A 310 3.15 21.81 -19.31
CA PRO A 310 2.19 22.32 -20.29
C PRO A 310 0.80 22.55 -19.70
N TYR A 311 0.27 21.59 -18.94
CA TYR A 311 -1.02 21.73 -18.26
C TYR A 311 -1.04 22.90 -17.28
N ALA A 312 0.02 23.06 -16.48
CA ALA A 312 0.14 24.20 -15.58
C ALA A 312 0.20 25.56 -16.30
N LEU A 313 0.73 25.59 -17.52
CA LEU A 313 0.75 26.76 -18.40
C LEU A 313 -0.53 26.93 -19.24
N GLY A 314 -1.53 26.07 -19.05
CA GLY A 314 -2.81 26.13 -19.75
C GLY A 314 -2.89 25.36 -21.07
N ARG A 315 -1.88 24.57 -21.44
CA ARG A 315 -1.94 23.68 -22.62
C ARG A 315 -2.45 22.29 -22.23
N GLY A 316 -3.52 21.83 -22.88
CA GLY A 316 -4.18 20.55 -22.56
C GLY A 316 -5.27 20.67 -21.49
N ASN A 317 -5.49 21.88 -20.97
CA ASN A 317 -6.61 22.24 -20.13
C ASN A 317 -7.91 22.33 -20.95
N TYR A 318 -9.06 22.20 -20.28
CA TYR A 318 -10.36 22.37 -20.93
C TYR A 318 -10.63 23.84 -21.29
N ARG A 319 -10.14 24.82 -20.52
CA ARG A 319 -10.31 26.27 -20.80
C ARG A 319 -9.02 27.10 -20.91
N GLY A 320 -7.87 26.48 -20.73
CA GLY A 320 -6.61 27.04 -21.24
C GLY A 320 -5.82 27.98 -20.33
N GLN A 321 -6.11 28.05 -19.02
CA GLN A 321 -5.41 28.98 -18.10
C GLN A 321 -4.54 28.30 -17.03
N GLY A 322 -4.60 26.97 -16.87
CA GLY A 322 -3.69 26.26 -15.97
C GLY A 322 -3.70 26.84 -14.56
N LEU A 323 -2.51 27.10 -14.03
CA LEU A 323 -2.31 27.69 -12.71
C LEU A 323 -2.91 29.11 -12.61
N PHE A 324 -2.89 29.89 -13.69
CA PHE A 324 -3.44 31.25 -13.71
C PHE A 324 -4.95 31.28 -13.49
N GLY A 325 -5.65 30.17 -13.80
CA GLY A 325 -7.08 30.01 -13.53
C GLY A 325 -7.47 30.14 -12.06
N LEU A 326 -6.55 29.84 -11.12
CA LEU A 326 -6.76 30.06 -9.68
C LEU A 326 -6.86 31.55 -9.34
N ILE A 327 -6.14 32.40 -10.07
CA ILE A 327 -6.08 33.83 -9.78
C ILE A 327 -7.22 34.54 -10.50
N SER A 328 -7.40 34.26 -11.79
CA SER A 328 -8.35 34.96 -12.64
C SER A 328 -9.80 34.57 -12.39
N LEU A 329 -10.07 33.32 -11.95
CA LEU A 329 -11.41 32.76 -11.78
C LEU A 329 -12.38 33.09 -12.94
N ALA A 330 -11.91 33.01 -14.19
CA ALA A 330 -12.69 33.33 -15.38
C ALA A 330 -13.16 34.81 -15.52
N ARG A 331 -12.52 35.76 -14.81
CA ARG A 331 -12.85 37.20 -14.87
C ARG A 331 -12.87 37.73 -16.31
N ASP A 332 -11.80 37.48 -17.07
CA ASP A 332 -11.66 37.92 -18.47
C ASP A 332 -12.10 36.86 -19.49
N ALA A 333 -12.65 35.74 -19.03
CA ALA A 333 -13.06 34.63 -19.89
C ALA A 333 -14.47 34.86 -20.48
N SER A 334 -14.84 34.05 -21.48
CA SER A 334 -16.10 34.18 -22.20
C SER A 334 -17.33 34.10 -21.26
N ARG A 335 -18.49 34.57 -21.72
CA ARG A 335 -19.71 34.62 -20.90
C ARG A 335 -20.20 33.23 -20.46
N LEU A 336 -19.84 32.17 -21.19
CA LEU A 336 -20.21 30.78 -20.89
C LEU A 336 -19.22 30.10 -19.93
N ASP A 337 -18.09 30.74 -19.62
CA ASP A 337 -17.07 30.20 -18.74
C ASP A 337 -17.50 30.27 -17.27
N ARG A 338 -17.26 29.17 -16.55
CA ARG A 338 -17.59 29.03 -15.12
C ARG A 338 -16.33 29.07 -14.28
N SER A 339 -16.30 29.93 -13.25
CA SER A 339 -15.14 30.10 -12.36
C SER A 339 -14.70 28.78 -11.68
N VAL A 340 -15.63 27.88 -11.37
CA VAL A 340 -15.33 26.56 -10.78
C VAL A 340 -14.36 25.74 -11.64
N ILE A 341 -14.52 25.79 -12.96
CA ILE A 341 -13.71 24.97 -13.88
C ILE A 341 -12.25 25.42 -13.82
N PHE A 342 -12.01 26.74 -13.86
CA PHE A 342 -10.67 27.33 -13.77
C PHE A 342 -10.02 27.02 -12.42
N MET A 343 -10.82 27.02 -11.34
CA MET A 343 -10.33 26.62 -10.02
C MET A 343 -9.90 25.15 -9.99
N ILE A 344 -10.73 24.24 -10.48
CA ILE A 344 -10.42 22.80 -10.52
C ILE A 344 -9.18 22.54 -11.37
N GLU A 345 -9.10 23.12 -12.57
CA GLU A 345 -7.92 23.00 -13.44
C GLU A 345 -6.65 23.50 -12.76
N GLY A 346 -6.73 24.63 -12.06
CA GLY A 346 -5.62 25.17 -11.31
C GLY A 346 -5.15 24.26 -10.16
N VAL A 347 -6.07 23.64 -9.44
CA VAL A 347 -5.75 22.66 -8.39
C VAL A 347 -5.10 21.41 -9.00
N ILE A 348 -5.62 20.91 -10.12
CA ILE A 348 -5.01 19.79 -10.87
C ILE A 348 -3.58 20.16 -11.28
N ALA A 349 -3.36 21.37 -11.80
CA ALA A 349 -2.04 21.85 -12.18
C ALA A 349 -1.05 21.82 -11.00
N ILE A 350 -1.47 22.27 -9.81
CA ILE A 350 -0.64 22.20 -8.59
C ILE A 350 -0.29 20.75 -8.25
N ILE A 351 -1.26 19.83 -8.30
CA ILE A 351 -1.03 18.41 -7.99
C ILE A 351 -0.04 17.80 -8.98
N LEU A 352 -0.21 18.05 -10.29
CA LEU A 352 0.71 17.55 -11.32
C LEU A 352 2.12 18.11 -11.15
N LEU A 353 2.25 19.40 -10.86
CA LEU A 353 3.55 20.03 -10.56
C LEU A 353 4.19 19.48 -9.28
N MET A 354 3.40 19.17 -8.26
CA MET A 354 3.90 18.56 -7.03
C MET A 354 4.46 17.16 -7.29
N ILE A 355 3.79 16.35 -8.12
CA ILE A 355 4.29 15.04 -8.54
C ILE A 355 5.59 15.21 -9.35
N ALA A 356 5.62 16.14 -10.30
CA ALA A 356 6.82 16.45 -11.08
C ALA A 356 7.98 16.86 -10.15
N PHE A 357 7.74 17.78 -9.20
CA PHE A 357 8.73 18.19 -8.21
C PHE A 357 9.24 17.00 -7.37
N LEU A 358 8.35 16.11 -6.91
CA LEU A 358 8.73 14.92 -6.16
C LEU A 358 9.62 13.98 -6.99
N ILE A 359 9.35 13.82 -8.29
CA ILE A 359 10.18 13.01 -9.19
C ILE A 359 11.57 13.64 -9.32
N PHE A 360 11.66 14.95 -9.53
CA PHE A 360 12.92 15.69 -9.64
C PHE A 360 13.73 15.57 -8.35
N TYR A 361 13.08 15.78 -7.21
CA TYR A 361 13.69 15.65 -5.89
C TYR A 361 14.20 14.23 -5.61
N GLN A 362 13.40 13.20 -5.91
CA GLN A 362 13.80 11.81 -5.75
C GLN A 362 14.98 11.43 -6.66
N SER A 363 14.96 11.90 -7.91
CA SER A 363 16.05 11.67 -8.87
C SER A 363 17.35 12.30 -8.38
N PHE A 364 17.30 13.57 -7.97
CA PHE A 364 18.43 14.29 -7.39
C PHE A 364 18.99 13.59 -6.15
N ARG A 365 18.10 13.24 -5.20
CA ARG A 365 18.47 12.57 -3.95
C ARG A 365 19.12 11.20 -4.21
N ASP A 366 18.62 10.41 -5.16
CA ASP A 366 19.20 9.10 -5.51
C ASP A 366 20.62 9.26 -6.07
N VAL A 367 20.83 10.14 -7.05
CA VAL A 367 22.17 10.39 -7.64
C VAL A 367 23.13 10.94 -6.59
N HIS A 368 22.69 11.93 -5.81
CA HIS A 368 23.50 12.56 -4.76
C HIS A 368 23.97 11.53 -3.72
N ASN A 369 23.07 10.67 -3.25
CA ASN A 369 23.41 9.64 -2.28
C ASN A 369 24.33 8.58 -2.88
N ASN A 370 24.11 8.17 -4.13
CA ASN A 370 24.97 7.20 -4.82
C ASN A 370 26.38 7.77 -5.05
N GLU A 371 26.51 9.03 -5.46
CA GLU A 371 27.83 9.66 -5.59
C GLU A 371 28.55 9.78 -4.23
N LYS A 372 27.84 10.16 -3.16
CA LYS A 372 28.43 10.18 -1.81
C LYS A 372 28.92 8.79 -1.39
N ARG A 373 28.16 7.73 -1.69
CA ARG A 373 28.57 6.33 -1.44
C ARG A 373 29.83 5.98 -2.22
N MET A 374 29.90 6.32 -3.50
CA MET A 374 31.11 6.07 -4.30
C MET A 374 32.34 6.81 -3.75
N ILE A 375 32.19 8.08 -3.32
CA ILE A 375 33.31 8.86 -2.78
C ILE A 375 33.89 8.19 -1.53
N LYS A 376 33.04 7.52 -0.73
CA LYS A 376 33.47 6.75 0.46
C LYS A 376 34.16 5.42 0.13
N GLY A 377 34.02 4.91 -1.09
CA GLY A 377 34.52 3.59 -1.46
C GLY A 377 33.44 2.57 -1.83
N ILE A 378 32.17 2.92 -1.71
CA ILE A 378 31.06 1.98 -1.85
C ILE A 378 30.59 1.90 -3.31
N ARG A 379 30.53 0.70 -3.87
CA ARG A 379 30.05 0.48 -5.24
C ARG A 379 28.56 0.80 -5.37
N ILE A 380 28.18 1.35 -6.52
CA ILE A 380 26.78 1.58 -6.84
C ILE A 380 26.07 0.25 -7.04
N ASN A 381 24.83 0.19 -6.53
CA ASN A 381 24.00 -1.00 -6.69
C ASN A 381 23.73 -1.28 -8.18
N ASN A 382 23.99 -2.51 -8.61
CA ASN A 382 23.59 -2.96 -9.95
C ASN A 382 22.06 -3.18 -10.01
N TRP A 383 21.54 -3.56 -11.19
CA TRP A 383 20.09 -3.81 -11.34
C TRP A 383 19.59 -4.94 -10.45
N PHE A 384 20.34 -6.04 -10.32
CA PHE A 384 19.96 -7.18 -9.47
C PHE A 384 19.85 -6.79 -7.99
N GLU A 385 20.86 -6.07 -7.47
CA GLU A 385 20.90 -5.54 -6.10
C GLU A 385 19.77 -4.51 -5.88
N THR A 386 19.53 -3.63 -6.86
CA THR A 386 18.44 -2.64 -6.82
C THR A 386 17.08 -3.32 -6.77
N LYS A 387 16.85 -4.31 -7.64
CA LYS A 387 15.59 -5.07 -7.68
C LYS A 387 15.36 -5.85 -6.38
N THR A 388 16.41 -6.48 -5.85
CA THR A 388 16.33 -7.23 -4.59
C THR A 388 16.05 -6.29 -3.40
N ALA A 389 16.72 -5.15 -3.33
CA ALA A 389 16.45 -4.13 -2.31
C ALA A 389 15.03 -3.55 -2.43
N ALA A 390 14.59 -3.24 -3.64
CA ALA A 390 13.23 -2.76 -3.93
C ALA A 390 12.17 -3.81 -3.56
N SER A 391 12.41 -5.09 -3.81
CA SER A 391 11.45 -6.15 -3.48
C SER A 391 11.40 -6.48 -1.99
N ARG A 392 12.49 -6.29 -1.24
CA ARG A 392 12.53 -6.59 0.20
C ARG A 392 12.03 -5.40 1.04
N SER A 393 12.61 -4.22 0.81
CA SER A 393 12.33 -3.03 1.62
C SER A 393 11.36 -2.06 0.93
N GLY A 394 11.32 -2.06 -0.41
CA GLY A 394 10.50 -1.15 -1.20
C GLY A 394 9.08 -1.64 -1.49
N PHE A 395 8.81 -2.94 -1.31
CA PHE A 395 7.54 -3.56 -1.73
C PHE A 395 6.29 -2.90 -1.13
N PRO A 396 6.23 -2.56 0.18
CA PRO A 396 5.08 -1.86 0.74
C PRO A 396 4.76 -0.56 -0.01
N TYR A 397 5.79 0.22 -0.35
CA TYR A 397 5.62 1.48 -1.08
C TYR A 397 5.13 1.26 -2.52
N PHE A 398 5.67 0.28 -3.23
CA PHE A 398 5.22 -0.06 -4.59
C PHE A 398 3.77 -0.57 -4.59
N ALA A 399 3.42 -1.44 -3.64
CA ALA A 399 2.07 -1.98 -3.52
C ALA A 399 1.04 -0.88 -3.17
N SER A 400 1.43 0.10 -2.34
CA SER A 400 0.55 1.21 -1.95
C SER A 400 0.52 2.37 -2.95
N ALA A 401 1.49 2.49 -3.86
CA ALA A 401 1.59 3.63 -4.77
C ALA A 401 0.33 3.87 -5.65
N PRO A 402 -0.30 2.86 -6.26
CA PRO A 402 -1.54 3.07 -7.03
C PRO A 402 -2.69 3.59 -6.17
N SER A 403 -2.85 3.03 -4.96
CA SER A 403 -3.89 3.47 -4.01
C SER A 403 -3.62 4.91 -3.54
N ALA A 404 -2.36 5.26 -3.25
CA ALA A 404 -1.98 6.61 -2.87
C ALA A 404 -2.26 7.62 -3.99
N LEU A 405 -1.98 7.27 -5.25
CA LEU A 405 -2.26 8.12 -6.41
C LEU A 405 -3.76 8.34 -6.58
N VAL A 406 -4.56 7.28 -6.53
CA VAL A 406 -6.03 7.39 -6.60
C VAL A 406 -6.58 8.23 -5.45
N THR A 407 -6.08 8.01 -4.22
CA THR A 407 -6.47 8.77 -3.03
C THR A 407 -6.12 10.26 -3.18
N LEU A 408 -4.94 10.58 -3.72
CA LEU A 408 -4.51 11.96 -3.98
C LEU A 408 -5.51 12.69 -4.89
N PHE A 409 -5.99 12.06 -5.97
CA PHE A 409 -6.95 12.71 -6.87
C PHE A 409 -8.39 12.68 -6.36
N ILE A 410 -8.85 11.56 -5.79
CA ILE A 410 -10.26 11.43 -5.39
C ILE A 410 -10.54 12.19 -4.09
N VAL A 411 -9.58 12.25 -3.16
CA VAL A 411 -9.78 12.84 -1.83
C VAL A 411 -9.21 14.26 -1.76
N LEU A 412 -7.95 14.47 -2.15
CA LEU A 412 -7.32 15.78 -1.93
C LEU A 412 -7.80 16.87 -2.89
N LEU A 413 -8.18 16.52 -4.13
CA LEU A 413 -8.69 17.51 -5.09
C LEU A 413 -10.02 18.14 -4.62
N PRO A 414 -11.08 17.38 -4.27
CA PRO A 414 -12.30 17.98 -3.73
C PRO A 414 -12.07 18.77 -2.44
N ILE A 415 -11.16 18.33 -1.57
CA ILE A 415 -10.80 19.07 -0.35
C ILE A 415 -10.17 20.41 -0.71
N ALA A 416 -9.16 20.42 -1.58
CA ALA A 416 -8.50 21.65 -2.01
C ALA A 416 -9.48 22.62 -2.68
N VAL A 417 -10.34 22.14 -3.57
CA VAL A 417 -11.37 22.97 -4.22
C VAL A 417 -12.37 23.50 -3.19
N THR A 418 -12.79 22.70 -2.20
CA THR A 418 -13.70 23.14 -1.14
C THR A 418 -13.06 24.22 -0.26
N VAL A 419 -11.78 24.05 0.09
CA VAL A 419 -10.98 25.08 0.78
C VAL A 419 -10.98 26.37 -0.04
N LEU A 420 -10.72 26.31 -1.34
CA LEU A 420 -10.69 27.50 -2.19
C LEU A 420 -12.08 28.16 -2.33
N ILE A 421 -13.16 27.40 -2.55
CA ILE A 421 -14.53 27.90 -2.61
C ILE A 421 -14.93 28.61 -1.32
N SER A 422 -14.40 28.19 -0.16
CA SER A 422 -14.72 28.84 1.11
C SER A 422 -14.31 30.32 1.18
N PHE A 423 -13.35 30.76 0.35
CA PHE A 423 -12.89 32.15 0.28
C PHE A 423 -13.52 32.95 -0.87
N THR A 424 -14.57 32.43 -1.52
CA THR A 424 -15.25 33.10 -2.65
C THR A 424 -16.69 33.46 -2.34
N ASN A 425 -17.28 34.38 -3.12
CA ASN A 425 -18.71 34.69 -3.09
C ASN A 425 -19.55 33.72 -3.92
N TYR A 426 -19.22 32.42 -3.95
CA TYR A 426 -19.97 31.45 -4.74
C TYR A 426 -21.38 31.23 -4.15
N ASP A 427 -22.33 32.04 -4.56
CA ASP A 427 -23.69 32.14 -4.03
C ASP A 427 -24.73 32.16 -5.18
N PRO A 428 -26.04 32.19 -4.90
CA PRO A 428 -27.07 32.17 -5.95
C PRO A 428 -26.96 33.31 -6.97
N SER A 429 -26.41 34.46 -6.57
CA SER A 429 -26.19 35.59 -7.48
C SER A 429 -24.92 35.44 -8.34
N HIS A 430 -23.97 34.62 -7.91
CA HIS A 430 -22.66 34.43 -8.54
C HIS A 430 -22.44 32.97 -9.02
N GLN A 431 -23.49 32.30 -9.52
CA GLN A 431 -23.42 30.88 -9.88
C GLN A 431 -22.46 30.55 -11.03
N SER A 432 -22.32 31.48 -11.99
CA SER A 432 -21.44 31.29 -13.15
C SER A 432 -20.05 31.87 -12.89
N LYS A 433 -20.00 33.11 -12.40
CA LYS A 433 -18.76 33.84 -12.12
C LYS A 433 -18.75 34.31 -10.67
N PHE A 434 -17.75 33.87 -9.91
CA PHE A 434 -17.50 34.30 -8.55
C PHE A 434 -16.06 34.78 -8.40
N ASP A 435 -15.84 35.63 -7.41
CA ASP A 435 -14.59 36.28 -7.08
C ASP A 435 -14.10 35.89 -5.68
N TRP A 436 -12.81 36.14 -5.45
CA TRP A 436 -12.20 36.03 -4.13
C TRP A 436 -12.71 37.15 -3.22
N ILE A 437 -13.30 36.77 -2.08
CA ILE A 437 -13.77 37.69 -1.03
C ILE A 437 -12.99 37.53 0.28
N GLY A 438 -11.96 36.68 0.29
CA GLY A 438 -11.14 36.42 1.47
C GLY A 438 -11.95 35.80 2.61
N LEU A 439 -11.89 36.40 3.80
CA LEU A 439 -12.47 35.83 5.03
C LEU A 439 -13.92 36.24 5.31
N VAL A 440 -14.62 36.85 4.36
CA VAL A 440 -15.98 37.37 4.57
C VAL A 440 -16.98 36.28 5.00
N ASN A 441 -16.96 35.11 4.37
CA ASN A 441 -17.81 33.97 4.76
C ASN A 441 -17.56 33.54 6.21
N TYR A 442 -16.29 33.46 6.62
CA TYR A 442 -15.91 33.11 7.98
C TYR A 442 -16.40 34.17 8.98
N LYS A 443 -16.26 35.45 8.66
CA LYS A 443 -16.77 36.54 9.50
C LYS A 443 -18.29 36.45 9.70
N GLN A 444 -19.06 36.14 8.65
CA GLN A 444 -20.52 35.95 8.75
C GLN A 444 -20.88 34.80 9.70
N ILE A 445 -20.16 33.68 9.63
CA ILE A 445 -20.36 32.52 10.52
C ILE A 445 -20.06 32.90 11.98
N PHE A 446 -18.88 33.46 12.26
CA PHE A 446 -18.46 33.76 13.63
C PHE A 446 -19.30 34.85 14.28
N LEU A 447 -19.70 35.87 13.53
CA LEU A 447 -20.58 36.93 14.05
C LEU A 447 -22.06 36.52 14.09
N GLY A 448 -22.44 35.35 13.57
CA GLY A 448 -23.84 34.91 13.49
C GLY A 448 -24.69 35.84 12.63
N GLN A 449 -24.12 36.39 11.56
CA GLN A 449 -24.76 37.40 10.71
C GLN A 449 -25.16 36.84 9.35
N GLY A 450 -26.15 37.49 8.73
CA GLY A 450 -26.63 37.12 7.41
C GLY A 450 -27.52 35.88 7.42
N ILE A 451 -28.10 35.58 6.25
CA ILE A 451 -29.14 34.57 6.12
C ILE A 451 -28.60 33.18 6.48
N ALA A 452 -27.34 32.89 6.11
CA ALA A 452 -26.70 31.59 6.37
C ALA A 452 -25.79 31.55 7.61
N GLY A 453 -25.32 32.69 8.13
CA GLY A 453 -24.53 32.72 9.38
C GLY A 453 -25.41 32.70 10.64
N GLY A 454 -26.61 33.29 10.58
CA GLY A 454 -27.52 33.38 11.74
C GLY A 454 -27.91 32.02 12.37
N PRO A 455 -28.32 31.01 11.59
CA PRO A 455 -28.72 29.71 12.14
C PRO A 455 -27.57 28.83 12.64
N PHE A 456 -26.32 29.15 12.27
CA PHE A 456 -25.16 28.28 12.45
C PHE A 456 -24.95 27.83 13.90
N TRP A 457 -24.96 28.76 14.86
CA TRP A 457 -24.69 28.45 16.27
C TRP A 457 -25.81 27.65 16.94
N LEU A 458 -27.06 27.88 16.55
CA LEU A 458 -28.21 27.10 17.03
C LEU A 458 -28.11 25.65 16.56
N ILE A 459 -27.79 25.45 15.28
CA ILE A 459 -27.61 24.13 14.67
C ILE A 459 -26.37 23.44 15.24
N THR A 460 -25.29 24.19 15.52
CA THR A 460 -24.09 23.67 16.18
C THR A 460 -24.41 23.14 17.57
N GLY A 461 -25.16 23.91 18.38
CA GLY A 461 -25.60 23.49 19.70
C GLY A 461 -26.41 22.19 19.66
N TRP A 462 -27.38 22.11 18.73
CA TRP A 462 -28.14 20.88 18.53
C TRP A 462 -27.27 19.72 18.05
N THR A 463 -26.34 19.94 17.11
CA THR A 463 -25.44 18.91 16.59
C THR A 463 -24.57 18.31 17.70
N LEU A 464 -24.10 19.12 18.65
CA LEU A 464 -23.36 18.64 19.81
C LEU A 464 -24.23 17.81 20.76
N ILE A 465 -25.45 18.29 21.07
CA ILE A 465 -26.40 17.56 21.91
C ILE A 465 -26.76 16.21 21.26
N TRP A 466 -27.09 16.22 19.96
CA TRP A 466 -27.33 15.03 19.16
C TRP A 466 -26.17 14.05 19.25
N THR A 467 -24.96 14.52 18.94
CA THR A 467 -23.76 13.68 18.89
C THR A 467 -23.48 13.05 20.25
N LEU A 468 -23.62 13.82 21.34
CA LEU A 468 -23.42 13.30 22.69
C LEU A 468 -24.51 12.30 23.09
N LEU A 469 -25.79 12.65 22.94
CA LEU A 469 -26.89 11.80 23.41
C LEU A 469 -27.07 10.55 22.55
N ALA A 470 -27.16 10.69 21.23
CA ALA A 470 -27.39 9.57 20.32
C ALA A 470 -26.24 8.57 20.33
N THR A 471 -24.98 9.06 20.32
CA THR A 471 -23.81 8.18 20.37
C THR A 471 -23.68 7.51 21.72
N SER A 472 -23.79 8.26 22.83
CA SER A 472 -23.64 7.66 24.17
C SER A 472 -24.74 6.65 24.45
N LEU A 473 -25.97 6.90 23.98
CA LEU A 473 -27.07 5.93 24.07
C LEU A 473 -26.76 4.65 23.27
N ALA A 474 -26.31 4.79 22.02
CA ALA A 474 -25.91 3.64 21.19
C ALA A 474 -24.77 2.83 21.84
N ILE A 475 -23.76 3.53 22.37
CA ILE A 475 -22.64 2.92 23.07
C ILE A 475 -23.12 2.16 24.30
N PHE A 476 -23.92 2.82 25.14
CA PHE A 476 -24.45 2.24 26.37
C PHE A 476 -25.26 0.97 26.08
N ILE A 477 -26.22 1.03 25.16
CA ILE A 477 -27.05 -0.13 24.81
C ILE A 477 -26.18 -1.25 24.24
N GLY A 478 -25.32 -0.96 23.26
CA GLY A 478 -24.47 -1.98 22.63
C GLY A 478 -23.50 -2.64 23.61
N PHE A 479 -22.92 -1.86 24.50
CA PHE A 479 -22.01 -2.34 25.55
C PHE A 479 -22.73 -3.24 26.56
N VAL A 480 -23.91 -2.82 27.06
CA VAL A 480 -24.72 -3.62 27.98
C VAL A 480 -25.15 -4.93 27.33
N LEU A 481 -25.65 -4.88 26.09
CA LEU A 481 -26.02 -6.09 25.35
C LEU A 481 -24.84 -7.04 25.14
N ALA A 482 -23.65 -6.50 24.87
CA ALA A 482 -22.44 -7.30 24.67
C ALA A 482 -22.05 -8.02 25.97
N LEU A 483 -22.06 -7.32 27.11
CA LEU A 483 -21.78 -7.92 28.41
C LEU A 483 -22.81 -9.00 28.78
N LEU A 484 -24.10 -8.74 28.55
CA LEU A 484 -25.17 -9.70 28.84
C LEU A 484 -25.00 -10.99 28.04
N VAL A 485 -24.84 -10.88 26.71
CA VAL A 485 -24.72 -12.05 25.82
C VAL A 485 -23.43 -12.82 26.05
N ASN A 486 -22.36 -12.14 26.44
CA ASN A 486 -21.09 -12.81 26.67
C ASN A 486 -21.11 -13.68 27.94
N GLN A 487 -22.02 -13.42 28.89
CA GLN A 487 -22.04 -14.11 30.16
C GLN A 487 -22.37 -15.61 30.05
N ASP A 488 -21.63 -16.46 30.76
CA ASP A 488 -21.75 -17.93 30.70
C ASP A 488 -23.14 -18.47 31.09
N ARG A 489 -23.89 -17.72 31.90
CA ARG A 489 -25.23 -18.09 32.37
C ARG A 489 -26.32 -17.93 31.30
N VAL A 490 -26.04 -17.26 30.18
CA VAL A 490 -27.03 -17.03 29.11
C VAL A 490 -27.08 -18.23 28.17
N TYR A 491 -28.20 -18.94 28.20
CA TYR A 491 -28.51 -19.99 27.24
C TYR A 491 -28.96 -19.39 25.90
N GLY A 492 -28.67 -20.08 24.79
CA GLY A 492 -29.12 -19.63 23.46
C GLY A 492 -28.39 -18.40 22.91
N LYS A 493 -27.13 -18.14 23.31
CA LYS A 493 -26.33 -16.97 22.87
C LYS A 493 -26.41 -16.66 21.37
N ARG A 494 -26.47 -17.68 20.51
CA ARG A 494 -26.59 -17.51 19.05
C ARG A 494 -27.86 -16.77 18.64
N PHE A 495 -29.00 -17.11 19.25
CA PHE A 495 -30.28 -16.47 18.95
C PHE A 495 -30.26 -14.98 19.31
N PHE A 496 -29.82 -14.65 20.53
CA PHE A 496 -29.68 -13.27 20.98
C PHE A 496 -28.68 -12.46 20.12
N ARG A 497 -27.53 -13.05 19.77
CA ARG A 497 -26.56 -12.41 18.85
C ARG A 497 -27.20 -12.09 17.51
N THR A 498 -27.96 -13.01 16.93
CA THR A 498 -28.65 -12.76 15.67
C THR A 498 -29.61 -11.58 15.79
N ILE A 499 -30.48 -11.56 16.80
CA ILE A 499 -31.47 -10.49 17.00
C ILE A 499 -30.79 -9.13 17.20
N TYR A 500 -29.77 -9.06 18.04
CA TYR A 500 -29.08 -7.79 18.33
C TYR A 500 -28.23 -7.27 17.17
N LEU A 501 -27.93 -8.09 16.17
CA LEU A 501 -27.26 -7.68 14.95
C LEU A 501 -28.22 -7.29 13.82
N LEU A 502 -29.51 -7.63 13.93
CA LEU A 502 -30.52 -7.32 12.89
C LEU A 502 -30.58 -5.84 12.50
N PRO A 503 -30.54 -4.86 13.43
CA PRO A 503 -30.64 -3.45 13.05
C PRO A 503 -29.50 -2.99 12.13
N TRP A 504 -28.33 -3.60 12.23
CA TRP A 504 -27.19 -3.32 11.35
C TRP A 504 -27.17 -4.20 10.09
N ALA A 505 -27.78 -5.39 10.15
CA ALA A 505 -27.88 -6.30 8.99
C ALA A 505 -28.84 -5.78 7.92
N VAL A 506 -29.88 -5.02 8.31
CA VAL A 506 -30.81 -4.37 7.38
C VAL A 506 -30.24 -3.02 6.94
N PRO A 507 -30.29 -2.66 5.64
CA PRO A 507 -29.83 -1.37 5.17
C PRO A 507 -30.53 -0.21 5.88
N ALA A 508 -29.74 0.64 6.54
CA ALA A 508 -30.25 1.71 7.40
C ALA A 508 -31.25 2.65 6.71
N PHE A 509 -31.07 2.95 5.42
CA PHE A 509 -31.97 3.86 4.71
C PHE A 509 -33.42 3.34 4.65
N ILE A 510 -33.61 2.03 4.43
CA ILE A 510 -34.95 1.41 4.42
C ILE A 510 -35.56 1.53 5.81
N THR A 511 -34.76 1.21 6.83
CA THR A 511 -35.21 1.23 8.22
C THR A 511 -35.60 2.63 8.68
N ILE A 512 -34.81 3.66 8.34
CA ILE A 512 -35.12 5.05 8.67
C ILE A 512 -36.41 5.50 7.96
N MET A 513 -36.56 5.20 6.68
CA MET A 513 -37.78 5.54 5.92
C MET A 513 -39.00 4.79 6.45
N PHE A 514 -38.84 3.52 6.86
CA PHE A 514 -39.89 2.74 7.49
C PHE A 514 -40.37 3.41 8.78
N PHE A 515 -39.45 3.78 9.69
CA PHE A 515 -39.81 4.53 10.89
C PHE A 515 -40.36 5.92 10.59
N SER A 516 -39.89 6.60 9.53
CA SER A 516 -40.46 7.88 9.08
C SER A 516 -41.96 7.76 8.75
N ILE A 517 -42.35 6.66 8.10
CA ILE A 517 -43.76 6.36 7.77
C ILE A 517 -44.52 5.99 9.04
N MET A 518 -43.94 5.17 9.90
CA MET A 518 -44.59 4.75 11.15
C MET A 518 -44.89 5.92 12.10
N PHE A 519 -44.03 6.94 12.11
CA PHE A 519 -44.17 8.16 12.91
C PHE A 519 -44.82 9.33 12.14
N SER A 520 -45.40 9.08 10.96
CA SER A 520 -46.28 10.06 10.30
C SER A 520 -47.52 10.34 11.16
N PRO A 521 -48.25 11.46 10.96
CA PRO A 521 -49.43 11.79 11.76
C PRO A 521 -50.45 10.64 11.86
N ASP A 522 -50.76 9.99 10.73
CA ASP A 522 -51.65 8.82 10.67
C ASP A 522 -50.90 7.47 10.77
N GLY A 523 -49.65 7.51 11.22
CA GLY A 523 -48.77 6.35 11.29
C GLY A 523 -49.11 5.43 12.46
N PRO A 524 -48.91 4.09 12.34
CA PRO A 524 -49.25 3.15 13.39
C PRO A 524 -48.58 3.42 14.75
N LEU A 525 -47.35 3.94 14.78
CA LEU A 525 -46.68 4.27 16.04
C LEU A 525 -47.21 5.56 16.66
N THR A 526 -47.55 6.54 15.84
CA THR A 526 -48.19 7.78 16.31
C THR A 526 -49.56 7.47 16.91
N GLU A 527 -50.37 6.66 16.22
CA GLU A 527 -51.68 6.23 16.71
C GLU A 527 -51.58 5.44 18.02
N LEU A 528 -50.63 4.51 18.12
CA LEU A 528 -50.36 3.79 19.36
C LEU A 528 -49.96 4.73 20.51
N LEU A 529 -49.10 5.72 20.25
CA LEU A 529 -48.73 6.73 21.25
C LEU A 529 -49.93 7.56 21.68
N ASN A 530 -50.80 7.96 20.74
CA ASN A 530 -52.00 8.72 21.05
C ASN A 530 -52.96 7.94 21.93
N GLN A 531 -53.15 6.65 21.64
CA GLN A 531 -53.99 5.75 22.45
C GLN A 531 -53.43 5.54 23.86
N LEU A 532 -52.11 5.36 23.99
CA LEU A 532 -51.47 5.14 25.29
C LEU A 532 -51.42 6.39 26.17
N THR A 533 -51.27 7.57 25.56
CA THR A 533 -51.11 8.84 26.29
C THR A 533 -52.43 9.60 26.46
N GLY A 534 -53.45 9.28 25.65
CA GLY A 534 -54.70 10.03 25.58
C GLY A 534 -54.55 11.44 24.97
N GLN A 535 -53.42 11.75 24.35
CA GLN A 535 -53.11 13.05 23.75
C GLN A 535 -52.78 12.90 22.26
N ILE A 536 -53.08 13.92 21.46
CA ILE A 536 -52.67 13.97 20.05
C ILE A 536 -51.20 14.41 19.99
N ILE A 537 -50.29 13.46 19.74
CA ILE A 537 -48.84 13.69 19.69
C ILE A 537 -48.37 13.66 18.23
N ASN A 538 -48.19 14.84 17.64
CA ASN A 538 -47.60 14.96 16.31
C ASN A 538 -46.06 14.93 16.38
N VAL A 539 -45.48 13.73 16.40
CA VAL A 539 -44.02 13.52 16.54
C VAL A 539 -43.21 14.32 15.52
N LYS A 540 -43.58 14.28 14.23
CA LYS A 540 -42.84 14.93 13.13
C LYS A 540 -43.05 16.44 13.03
N GLU A 541 -44.08 16.98 13.68
CA GLU A 541 -44.39 18.42 13.70
C GLU A 541 -43.86 19.11 14.97
N SER A 542 -43.54 18.33 16.01
CA SER A 542 -42.93 18.82 17.24
C SER A 542 -41.39 18.75 17.17
N PRO A 543 -40.67 19.86 17.42
CA PRO A 543 -39.20 19.86 17.45
C PRO A 543 -38.65 18.81 18.42
N TRP A 544 -39.18 18.77 19.64
CA TRP A 544 -38.71 17.82 20.65
C TRP A 544 -39.14 16.38 20.36
N GLY A 545 -40.36 16.18 19.84
CA GLY A 545 -40.84 14.86 19.43
C GLY A 545 -39.91 14.24 18.37
N THR A 546 -39.60 15.01 17.34
CA THR A 546 -38.68 14.58 16.26
C THR A 546 -37.29 14.28 16.82
N ARG A 547 -36.73 15.20 17.60
CA ARG A 547 -35.37 15.08 18.18
C ARG A 547 -35.21 13.84 19.05
N ILE A 548 -36.19 13.55 19.92
CA ILE A 548 -36.17 12.37 20.80
C ILE A 548 -36.24 11.09 20.00
N VAL A 549 -37.18 11.00 19.03
CA VAL A 549 -37.33 9.80 18.19
C VAL A 549 -36.08 9.53 17.37
N LEU A 550 -35.45 10.57 16.81
CA LEU A 550 -34.18 10.43 16.11
C LEU A 550 -33.08 9.88 17.03
N ILE A 551 -32.97 10.37 18.27
CA ILE A 551 -31.95 9.91 19.23
C ILE A 551 -32.17 8.42 19.54
N MET A 552 -33.42 8.02 19.78
CA MET A 552 -33.78 6.63 20.07
C MET A 552 -33.53 5.71 18.88
N LEU A 553 -33.90 6.16 17.68
CA LEU A 553 -33.67 5.42 16.44
C LEU A 553 -32.17 5.22 16.19
N GLN A 554 -31.35 6.26 16.39
CA GLN A 554 -29.89 6.15 16.28
C GLN A 554 -29.29 5.29 17.40
N GLY A 555 -29.82 5.39 18.62
CA GLY A 555 -29.45 4.52 19.74
C GLY A 555 -29.64 3.05 19.37
N TRP A 556 -30.79 2.71 18.80
CA TRP A 556 -31.10 1.36 18.35
C TRP A 556 -30.23 0.90 17.18
N LEU A 557 -30.14 1.68 16.09
CA LEU A 557 -29.30 1.34 14.91
C LEU A 557 -27.82 1.23 15.28
N GLY A 558 -27.29 2.22 15.99
CA GLY A 558 -25.87 2.30 16.37
C GLY A 558 -25.48 1.24 17.40
N SER A 559 -26.40 0.84 18.29
CA SER A 559 -26.11 -0.16 19.34
C SER A 559 -25.67 -1.51 18.76
N SER A 560 -26.16 -1.88 17.58
CA SER A 560 -25.82 -3.15 16.93
C SER A 560 -24.36 -3.20 16.48
N TYR A 561 -23.85 -2.09 15.96
CA TYR A 561 -22.44 -1.97 15.59
C TYR A 561 -21.54 -2.02 16.85
N VAL A 562 -21.88 -1.24 17.88
CA VAL A 562 -21.14 -1.25 19.15
C VAL A 562 -21.18 -2.64 19.79
N PHE A 563 -22.33 -3.29 19.78
CA PHE A 563 -22.50 -4.66 20.26
C PHE A 563 -21.56 -5.63 19.56
N LEU A 564 -21.50 -5.61 18.22
CA LEU A 564 -20.61 -6.46 17.43
C LEU A 564 -19.14 -6.23 17.80
N LEU A 565 -18.75 -4.96 17.85
CA LEU A 565 -17.39 -4.52 18.17
C LEU A 565 -16.99 -4.96 19.58
N CYS A 566 -17.81 -4.68 20.59
CA CYS A 566 -17.56 -5.06 21.97
C CYS A 566 -17.51 -6.59 22.11
N THR A 567 -18.40 -7.32 21.43
CA THR A 567 -18.41 -8.78 21.43
C THR A 567 -17.13 -9.37 20.82
N GLY A 568 -16.58 -8.75 19.77
CA GLY A 568 -15.30 -9.16 19.18
C GLY A 568 -14.12 -8.98 20.14
N ILE A 569 -14.06 -7.85 20.84
CA ILE A 569 -13.04 -7.60 21.87
C ILE A 569 -13.21 -8.54 23.07
N LEU A 570 -14.44 -8.77 23.54
CA LEU A 570 -14.68 -9.69 24.65
C LEU A 570 -14.21 -11.12 24.36
N GLN A 571 -14.20 -11.52 23.08
CA GLN A 571 -13.70 -12.83 22.64
C GLN A 571 -12.17 -12.89 22.51
N SER A 572 -11.46 -11.76 22.48
CA SER A 572 -10.00 -11.73 22.45
C SER A 572 -9.37 -11.77 23.84
N ILE A 573 -10.16 -11.54 24.91
CA ILE A 573 -9.67 -11.61 26.30
C ILE A 573 -9.32 -13.07 26.63
N PRO A 574 -8.05 -13.36 27.00
CA PRO A 574 -7.62 -14.69 27.40
C PRO A 574 -8.44 -15.26 28.58
N GLY A 575 -8.78 -16.55 28.50
CA GLY A 575 -9.61 -17.24 29.51
C GLY A 575 -8.90 -17.46 30.86
N ASP A 576 -7.57 -17.58 30.82
CA ASP A 576 -6.69 -17.75 31.98
C ASP A 576 -6.81 -16.61 33.02
N LEU A 577 -7.06 -15.36 32.57
CA LEU A 577 -7.34 -14.23 33.46
C LEU A 577 -8.59 -14.47 34.32
N TYR A 578 -9.63 -15.07 33.74
CA TYR A 578 -10.86 -15.38 34.46
C TYR A 578 -10.69 -16.61 35.36
N GLU A 579 -9.87 -17.58 34.96
CA GLU A 579 -9.55 -18.76 35.79
C GLU A 579 -8.71 -18.37 37.01
N ALA A 580 -7.67 -17.55 36.83
CA ALA A 580 -6.88 -17.00 37.93
C ALA A 580 -7.75 -16.22 38.92
N ALA A 581 -8.64 -15.35 38.42
CA ALA A 581 -9.57 -14.61 39.28
C ALA A 581 -10.54 -15.52 40.04
N LYS A 582 -10.98 -16.65 39.45
CA LYS A 582 -11.80 -17.65 40.16
C LYS A 582 -11.02 -18.33 41.28
N ILE A 583 -9.73 -18.63 41.06
CA ILE A 583 -8.84 -19.20 42.09
C ILE A 583 -8.69 -18.22 43.27
N ASP A 584 -8.59 -16.92 43.00
CA ASP A 584 -8.55 -15.85 44.00
C ASP A 584 -9.91 -15.57 44.69
N GLY A 585 -10.95 -16.35 44.37
CA GLY A 585 -12.28 -16.21 44.95
C GLY A 585 -13.11 -15.04 44.41
N ALA A 586 -12.72 -14.44 43.27
CA ALA A 586 -13.46 -13.35 42.67
C ALA A 586 -14.82 -13.81 42.13
N THR A 587 -15.89 -13.13 42.57
CA THR A 587 -17.25 -13.30 42.06
C THR A 587 -17.39 -12.83 40.62
N GLY A 588 -18.42 -13.30 39.90
CA GLY A 588 -18.66 -12.88 38.51
C GLY A 588 -18.80 -11.36 38.33
N PHE A 589 -19.40 -10.65 39.31
CA PHE A 589 -19.49 -9.18 39.26
C PHE A 589 -18.13 -8.52 39.47
N GLN A 590 -17.28 -9.06 40.36
CA GLN A 590 -15.91 -8.59 40.53
C GLN A 590 -15.08 -8.80 39.25
N GLN A 591 -15.23 -9.95 38.59
CA GLN A 591 -14.59 -10.22 37.30
C GLN A 591 -15.06 -9.23 36.23
N THR A 592 -16.37 -9.00 36.10
CA THR A 592 -16.90 -8.00 35.15
C THR A 592 -16.36 -6.60 35.43
N ARG A 593 -16.35 -6.16 36.70
CA ARG A 593 -15.95 -4.80 37.08
C ARG A 593 -14.45 -4.54 37.02
N HIS A 594 -13.62 -5.52 37.40
CA HIS A 594 -12.16 -5.33 37.54
C HIS A 594 -11.35 -5.89 36.37
N ILE A 595 -11.90 -6.82 35.58
CA ILE A 595 -11.22 -7.42 34.43
C ILE A 595 -11.92 -7.00 33.15
N THR A 596 -13.18 -7.40 32.97
CA THR A 596 -13.87 -7.26 31.69
C THR A 596 -14.09 -5.80 31.28
N ILE A 597 -14.71 -4.98 32.13
CA ILE A 597 -15.04 -3.58 31.83
C ILE A 597 -13.76 -2.75 31.56
N PRO A 598 -12.71 -2.80 32.40
CA PRO A 598 -11.48 -2.03 32.16
C PRO A 598 -10.80 -2.41 30.85
N ILE A 599 -10.63 -3.70 30.56
CA ILE A 599 -10.01 -4.18 29.32
C ILE A 599 -10.86 -3.76 28.12
N LEU A 600 -12.17 -3.95 28.19
CA LEU A 600 -13.09 -3.60 27.11
C LEU A 600 -13.08 -2.09 26.84
N LEU A 601 -13.18 -1.24 27.87
CA LEU A 601 -13.11 0.21 27.71
C LEU A 601 -11.77 0.67 27.14
N PHE A 602 -10.67 0.07 27.58
CA PHE A 602 -9.33 0.39 27.09
C PHE A 602 -9.19 0.10 25.58
N GLN A 603 -9.64 -1.07 25.13
CA GLN A 603 -9.57 -1.47 23.72
C GLN A 603 -10.61 -0.76 22.84
N THR A 604 -11.79 -0.45 23.39
CA THR A 604 -12.87 0.19 22.62
C THR A 604 -12.75 1.71 22.52
N ALA A 605 -12.07 2.37 23.46
CA ALA A 605 -12.00 3.84 23.55
C ALA A 605 -11.59 4.54 22.23
N PRO A 606 -10.56 4.10 21.48
CA PRO A 606 -10.22 4.73 20.20
C PRO A 606 -11.35 4.62 19.16
N LEU A 607 -12.06 3.50 19.15
CA LEU A 607 -13.15 3.23 18.21
C LEU A 607 -14.41 4.04 18.55
N MET A 608 -14.62 4.35 19.83
CA MET A 608 -15.71 5.22 20.28
C MET A 608 -15.55 6.66 19.78
N ILE A 609 -14.31 7.17 19.68
CA ILE A 609 -14.06 8.49 19.06
C ILE A 609 -14.58 8.50 17.62
N GLY A 610 -14.33 7.42 16.86
CA GLY A 610 -14.87 7.25 15.52
C GLY A 610 -16.40 7.29 15.46
N GLN A 611 -17.08 6.71 16.47
CA GLN A 611 -18.54 6.75 16.56
C GLN A 611 -19.08 8.17 16.81
N TYR A 612 -18.42 8.96 17.67
CA TYR A 612 -18.79 10.36 17.85
C TYR A 612 -18.58 11.17 16.57
N THR A 613 -17.46 10.99 15.87
CA THR A 613 -17.18 11.66 14.59
C THR A 613 -18.18 11.28 13.50
N PHE A 614 -18.60 10.00 13.46
CA PHE A 614 -19.64 9.52 12.55
C PHE A 614 -21.00 10.18 12.83
N ASN A 615 -21.45 10.17 14.09
CA ASN A 615 -22.77 10.72 14.43
C ASN A 615 -22.86 12.24 14.29
N PHE A 616 -21.75 12.95 14.48
CA PHE A 616 -21.67 14.39 14.20
C PHE A 616 -22.05 14.71 12.75
N ASN A 617 -21.70 13.82 11.82
CA ASN A 617 -21.94 13.97 10.38
C ASN A 617 -23.01 13.00 9.85
N ASN A 618 -23.95 12.54 10.70
CA ASN A 618 -24.97 11.57 10.30
C ASN A 618 -26.11 12.24 9.50
N PHE A 619 -25.82 12.54 8.23
CA PHE A 619 -26.75 13.15 7.30
C PHE A 619 -27.98 12.28 7.03
N SER A 620 -27.77 10.98 6.81
CA SER A 620 -28.81 10.07 6.30
C SER A 620 -30.00 9.95 7.24
N ILE A 621 -29.78 9.84 8.56
CA ILE A 621 -30.89 9.69 9.51
C ILE A 621 -31.80 10.92 9.55
N ILE A 622 -31.22 12.12 9.47
CA ILE A 622 -31.96 13.37 9.50
C ILE A 622 -32.71 13.59 8.19
N TYR A 623 -32.01 13.42 7.07
CA TYR A 623 -32.58 13.67 5.75
C TYR A 623 -33.72 12.70 5.42
N LEU A 624 -33.53 11.41 5.68
CA LEU A 624 -34.52 10.38 5.35
C LEU A 624 -35.70 10.33 6.32
N PHE A 625 -35.54 10.78 7.57
CA PHE A 625 -36.64 10.73 8.53
C PHE A 625 -37.70 11.81 8.26
N ASN A 626 -37.32 13.07 8.10
CA ASN A 626 -38.26 14.15 7.75
C ASN A 626 -37.59 15.37 7.10
N GLY A 627 -36.40 15.20 6.51
CA GLY A 627 -35.66 16.29 5.88
C GLY A 627 -35.20 17.38 6.86
N GLY A 628 -34.98 17.06 8.13
CA GLY A 628 -34.51 18.01 9.16
C GLY A 628 -35.61 18.88 9.79
N GLY A 629 -36.88 18.59 9.52
CA GLY A 629 -38.02 19.30 10.11
C GLY A 629 -38.22 19.04 11.61
N PRO A 630 -39.24 19.65 12.23
CA PRO A 630 -40.14 20.67 11.67
C PRO A 630 -39.40 21.99 11.37
N PHE A 631 -39.91 22.76 10.40
CA PHE A 631 -39.35 24.06 10.02
C PHE A 631 -39.87 25.16 10.96
N GLU A 632 -38.95 25.92 11.56
CA GLU A 632 -39.27 27.10 12.39
C GLU A 632 -38.59 28.34 11.77
N PRO A 633 -39.20 28.97 10.74
CA PRO A 633 -38.60 30.11 10.03
C PRO A 633 -38.18 31.28 10.91
N SER A 634 -38.91 31.52 12.00
CA SER A 634 -38.62 32.57 12.97
C SER A 634 -37.29 32.36 13.72
N LYS A 635 -36.82 31.10 13.85
CA LYS A 635 -35.59 30.75 14.57
C LYS A 635 -34.42 30.43 13.64
N TYR A 636 -34.67 29.68 12.57
CA TYR A 636 -33.60 29.13 11.71
C TYR A 636 -33.58 29.76 10.31
N GLY A 637 -34.44 30.75 10.05
CA GLY A 637 -34.68 31.26 8.71
C GLY A 637 -35.26 30.20 7.77
N ASN A 638 -35.52 30.56 6.53
CA ASN A 638 -36.03 29.63 5.50
C ASN A 638 -34.95 28.68 4.94
N LEU A 639 -33.92 28.36 5.74
CA LEU A 639 -32.73 27.61 5.33
C LEU A 639 -32.47 26.33 6.13
N ALA A 640 -33.02 26.21 7.35
CA ALA A 640 -32.85 25.03 8.20
C ALA A 640 -34.15 24.69 8.95
N GLY A 641 -34.27 23.43 9.33
CA GLY A 641 -35.28 22.96 10.25
C GLY A 641 -34.69 22.66 11.64
N SER A 642 -35.57 22.39 12.59
CA SER A 642 -35.20 22.27 14.00
C SER A 642 -34.41 21.01 14.35
N SER A 643 -34.42 19.96 13.52
CA SER A 643 -33.63 18.74 13.74
C SER A 643 -32.38 18.64 12.87
N ASP A 644 -32.13 19.63 12.01
CA ASP A 644 -30.95 19.65 11.15
C ASP A 644 -29.64 19.58 11.95
N LEU A 645 -28.73 18.73 11.49
CA LEU A 645 -27.33 18.76 11.90
C LEU A 645 -26.55 19.71 10.99
N LEU A 646 -25.34 20.08 11.39
CA LEU A 646 -24.47 20.92 10.56
C LEU A 646 -24.29 20.35 9.15
N ILE A 647 -24.16 19.02 9.00
CA ILE A 647 -24.04 18.39 7.69
C ILE A 647 -25.31 18.49 6.84
N SER A 648 -26.51 18.33 7.42
CA SER A 648 -27.77 18.44 6.67
C SER A 648 -28.07 19.90 6.35
N TYR A 649 -27.67 20.81 7.22
CA TYR A 649 -27.69 22.24 6.95
C TYR A 649 -26.77 22.64 5.78
N ILE A 650 -25.51 22.19 5.79
CA ILE A 650 -24.57 22.40 4.67
C ILE A 650 -25.16 21.86 3.37
N TYR A 651 -25.77 20.68 3.39
CA TYR A 651 -26.43 20.12 2.22
C TYR A 651 -27.57 21.02 1.70
N LYS A 652 -28.44 21.50 2.58
CA LYS A 652 -29.51 22.44 2.20
C LYS A 652 -28.95 23.73 1.62
N LEU A 653 -27.92 24.30 2.25
CA LEU A 653 -27.25 25.50 1.77
C LEU A 653 -26.68 25.31 0.37
N THR A 654 -25.90 24.26 0.15
CA THR A 654 -25.14 24.07 -1.09
C THR A 654 -25.97 23.48 -2.22
N VAL A 655 -26.78 22.45 -1.95
CA VAL A 655 -27.51 21.70 -2.98
C VAL A 655 -28.89 22.31 -3.25
N GLN A 656 -29.64 22.69 -2.21
CA GLN A 656 -31.01 23.19 -2.40
C GLN A 656 -31.06 24.71 -2.61
N LYS A 657 -30.14 25.44 -1.97
CA LYS A 657 -30.15 26.91 -1.95
C LYS A 657 -28.97 27.55 -2.67
N GLN A 658 -28.03 26.75 -3.20
CA GLN A 658 -26.88 27.21 -4.00
C GLN A 658 -25.96 28.24 -3.31
N PHE A 659 -25.88 28.23 -1.98
CA PHE A 659 -24.91 28.97 -1.18
C PHE A 659 -23.63 28.15 -1.01
N GLN A 660 -22.89 27.90 -2.10
CA GLN A 660 -21.70 27.03 -2.06
C GLN A 660 -20.52 27.61 -1.27
N GLY A 661 -20.26 28.92 -1.39
CA GLY A 661 -19.13 29.61 -0.75
C GLY A 661 -19.21 29.53 0.78
N ILE A 662 -20.31 30.02 1.37
CA ILE A 662 -20.51 29.93 2.82
C ILE A 662 -20.72 28.49 3.30
N GLY A 663 -21.36 27.62 2.50
CA GLY A 663 -21.47 26.19 2.81
C GLY A 663 -20.11 25.49 2.89
N ALA A 664 -19.18 25.82 1.99
CA ALA A 664 -17.80 25.37 2.04
C ALA A 664 -17.05 25.94 3.26
N ALA A 665 -17.25 27.21 3.60
CA ALA A 665 -16.66 27.82 4.80
C ALA A 665 -17.13 27.15 6.10
N ILE A 666 -18.44 26.88 6.23
CA ILE A 666 -18.99 26.11 7.36
C ILE A 666 -18.34 24.72 7.39
N THR A 667 -18.25 24.04 6.24
CA THR A 667 -17.60 22.71 6.14
C THR A 667 -16.15 22.76 6.63
N MET A 668 -15.40 23.80 6.29
CA MET A 668 -14.01 23.99 6.75
C MET A 668 -13.93 24.21 8.26
N VAL A 669 -14.75 25.09 8.82
CA VAL A 669 -14.79 25.35 10.28
C VAL A 669 -15.11 24.05 11.02
N VAL A 670 -16.15 23.34 10.60
CA VAL A 670 -16.58 22.07 11.20
C VAL A 670 -15.48 21.02 11.10
N SER A 671 -14.85 20.87 9.94
CA SER A 671 -13.79 19.90 9.73
C SER A 671 -12.58 20.17 10.63
N LEU A 672 -12.14 21.43 10.75
CA LEU A 672 -11.01 21.81 11.62
C LEU A 672 -11.31 21.53 13.09
N VAL A 673 -12.53 21.86 13.55
CA VAL A 673 -12.98 21.59 14.91
C VAL A 673 -13.01 20.07 15.18
N LEU A 674 -13.56 19.29 14.25
CA LEU A 674 -13.60 17.83 14.37
C LEU A 674 -12.21 17.21 14.37
N ILE A 675 -11.31 17.65 13.48
CA ILE A 675 -9.92 17.20 13.44
C ILE A 675 -9.24 17.50 14.77
N PHE A 676 -9.42 18.70 15.32
CA PHE A 676 -8.84 19.10 16.61
C PHE A 676 -9.33 18.20 17.76
N PHE A 677 -10.64 18.00 17.92
CA PHE A 677 -11.18 17.15 18.98
C PHE A 677 -10.82 15.67 18.78
N THR A 678 -10.84 15.18 17.55
CA THR A 678 -10.45 13.81 17.22
C THR A 678 -8.96 13.57 17.51
N TRP A 679 -8.10 14.53 17.15
CA TRP A 679 -6.66 14.49 17.47
C TRP A 679 -6.41 14.50 18.98
N ILE A 680 -7.13 15.32 19.75
CA ILE A 680 -7.06 15.29 21.22
C ILE A 680 -7.49 13.92 21.76
N GLY A 681 -8.59 13.37 21.25
CA GLY A 681 -9.10 12.06 21.65
C GLY A 681 -8.07 10.95 21.41
N PHE A 682 -7.52 10.87 20.20
CA PHE A 682 -6.52 9.86 19.85
C PHE A 682 -5.20 10.05 20.61
N SER A 683 -4.69 11.29 20.71
CA SER A 683 -3.43 11.59 21.39
C SER A 683 -3.47 11.34 22.91
N ARG A 684 -4.67 11.41 23.53
CA ARG A 684 -4.86 11.13 24.96
C ARG A 684 -5.23 9.67 25.25
N SER A 685 -5.65 8.90 24.26
CA SER A 685 -5.98 7.48 24.45
C SER A 685 -4.73 6.67 24.82
N LYS A 686 -4.77 5.98 25.98
CA LYS A 686 -3.65 5.13 26.44
C LYS A 686 -3.35 3.97 25.48
N SER A 687 -4.37 3.40 24.84
CA SER A 687 -4.20 2.34 23.83
C SER A 687 -3.29 2.79 22.66
N PHE A 688 -3.33 4.07 22.27
CA PHE A 688 -2.46 4.61 21.22
C PHE A 688 -1.05 4.97 21.71
N LYS A 689 -0.87 5.13 23.01
CA LYS A 689 0.44 5.41 23.64
C LYS A 689 1.21 4.12 23.95
N GLU A 690 0.51 3.08 24.40
CA GLU A 690 1.11 1.82 24.85
C GLU A 690 1.44 0.87 23.68
N GLU A 691 0.82 1.01 22.50
CA GLU A 691 1.29 0.34 21.26
C GLU A 691 2.69 0.80 20.80
N LYS A 692 3.23 1.86 21.40
CA LYS A 692 4.58 2.39 21.13
C LYS A 692 5.63 2.00 22.19
N LEU A 693 5.28 1.14 23.14
CA LEU A 693 6.20 0.51 24.09
C LEU A 693 6.29 -0.99 23.77
#